data_AF-A0A6C2UC98-F1
#
_entry.id   AF-A0A6C2UC98-F1
#
_cell.length_a   1.000
_cell.length_b   1.000
_cell.length_c   1.000
_cell.angle_alpha   90.00
_cell.angle_beta   90.00
_cell.angle_gamma   90.00
#
_symmetry.space_group_name_H-M   'P 1'
#
loop_
_entity.id
_entity.type
_entity.pdbx_description
1 polymer ?
#
loop_
_entity_poly.entity_id
_entity_poly.type
_entity_poly.pdbx_seq_one_letter_code
_entity_poly.pdbx_strand_id
1 'polypeptide(L)'
;MKKHTVNYSIILVALLGQMTFGEALPETVVPEPRDNWWMQRHEEKLREVEQKKNEIDLVLIGDSITHFMDDRAPGIIQQTFPGVTYLNLGFSADRTENVLWRLQNGEIEGLSPRLTMIMIGTNNTGHRNDPAEATVEGIRLIVEEVCRRMPQTKVLLLSVFPRGATPDDGHRKRNEEINDLLPTLADNHTVFHLSINDAFLDAEGGLSNEIMPDLLHPNAAGYKVWMDAVKPTVEMLLAGQPKVPTPPEIWADYNPDKGDFKEEIVSEKTRDGIYTRESYISAYVNGEEIRVYCKYAVKEGARNAPGLMDVHGWMGAPNPDMSFVNDGWAVLSHGYCGKVKGRPHYTKYPKKLLQGNMDRAEGPPVWSYTEGREPITDYRQTSDYLWYAIQRRALSYLLSQKEVDASRIGSKGYSYGGTIMWNLGMDPRVKATVAYFGIGWNEYYRSKQVWMYNQPYQTPKMDEGEKIYLPTMAPQAHAPYITAATLWLNGSNDHHGGHERSELMFNRFSPDVPWDFAVQARGHHNTEKLGDGCKLWLEKHVLGRDHFWPERPESEIRLGAGGVPELHLTPSNPDRIKELQIVQCLKMANNIERYWRDVKPVRKGNTWIAKLPVMNVDEYVFSYASIRYDNECVVSSDFEAVIPSQIGDALATDKKADELPGGADRWSHAAPAEGIGGITGFRPIDNRRGTKSEQFSDPKWRAPADADLSFKFYCTQPQTLILTANGRFAMDVEITASDEWQSMTIHAGQLMNPEGVVLGNWSDVKNVGFKPKAGSDITKVVFADFQWKASSGKVPEVNADGRAYLDQAAAVYCESHWRVMDDKGVEGKPLSISGTTYERGLGVHSNSEIKYSLNGLFSTFYVIPGPDDAHHGLLEMTILVDGRALYSSGKVRSTTFEAKPLEIPVQGAGELTLVVTDGGDGQGGDHASWADAYLMK
;
A
#
# COMPACT_ATOMS: atom_id res chain seq x y z
N MET A 1 41.24 -31.94 2.96
CA MET A 1 42.27 -31.15 3.67
C MET A 1 42.97 -30.21 2.69
N LYS A 2 42.48 -28.97 2.59
CA LYS A 2 43.23 -27.75 2.23
C LYS A 2 42.44 -26.62 2.90
N LYS A 3 43.06 -25.96 3.89
CA LYS A 3 42.50 -24.81 4.61
C LYS A 3 42.48 -23.64 3.62
N HIS A 4 41.29 -23.16 3.26
CA HIS A 4 41.15 -21.85 2.62
C HIS A 4 40.90 -20.83 3.73
N THR A 5 41.88 -19.96 3.92
CA THR A 5 41.80 -18.74 4.71
C THR A 5 40.76 -17.83 4.07
N VAL A 6 39.66 -17.57 4.75
CA VAL A 6 38.60 -16.66 4.29
C VAL A 6 39.07 -15.22 4.59
N ASN A 7 39.08 -14.37 3.56
CA ASN A 7 39.38 -12.95 3.66
C ASN A 7 38.27 -12.20 4.40
N TYR A 8 38.65 -11.44 5.43
CA TYR A 8 37.80 -10.65 6.33
C TYR A 8 37.22 -9.35 5.71
N SER A 9 36.96 -9.30 4.40
CA SER A 9 36.71 -8.01 3.70
C SER A 9 35.24 -7.68 3.37
N ILE A 10 34.26 -8.48 3.79
CA ILE A 10 32.85 -8.30 3.36
C ILE A 10 31.99 -7.52 4.37
N ILE A 11 32.43 -7.29 5.60
CA ILE A 11 31.64 -6.58 6.63
C ILE A 11 31.75 -5.03 6.53
N LEU A 12 32.63 -4.49 5.68
CA LEU A 12 32.91 -3.05 5.63
C LEU A 12 32.07 -2.21 4.65
N VAL A 13 31.26 -2.83 3.78
CA VAL A 13 30.72 -2.13 2.59
C VAL A 13 29.51 -1.22 2.88
N ALA A 14 28.77 -1.45 3.96
CA ALA A 14 27.60 -0.62 4.29
C ALA A 14 27.93 0.77 4.88
N LEU A 15 29.16 1.01 5.36
CA LEU A 15 29.59 2.30 5.92
C LEU A 15 30.35 3.19 4.93
N LEU A 16 30.72 2.67 3.75
CA LEU A 16 31.51 3.42 2.76
C LEU A 16 30.67 4.41 1.90
N GLY A 17 29.34 4.41 2.04
CA GLY A 17 28.45 5.29 1.27
C GLY A 17 28.40 6.75 1.75
N GLN A 18 28.88 7.04 2.97
CA GLN A 18 28.83 8.39 3.56
C GLN A 18 30.18 8.92 4.08
N MET A 19 31.24 8.11 4.12
CA MET A 19 32.55 8.59 4.57
C MET A 19 33.34 9.21 3.43
N THR A 20 33.75 10.47 3.60
CA THR A 20 34.84 11.04 2.80
C THR A 20 36.09 10.17 2.95
N PHE A 21 36.90 10.04 1.89
CA PHE A 21 38.18 9.32 1.96
C PHE A 21 39.05 9.91 3.09
N GLY A 22 39.08 9.23 4.26
CA GLY A 22 39.89 9.64 5.40
C GLY A 22 39.31 9.38 6.81
N GLU A 23 38.02 9.10 6.97
CA GLU A 23 37.44 8.84 8.31
C GLU A 23 37.54 7.35 8.72
N ALA A 24 37.97 7.10 9.95
CA ALA A 24 38.04 5.76 10.53
C ALA A 24 36.64 5.28 10.95
N LEU A 25 36.38 3.97 10.86
CA LEU A 25 35.12 3.38 11.34
C LEU A 25 34.91 3.67 12.83
N PRO A 26 33.65 3.83 13.29
CA PRO A 26 33.36 3.94 14.71
C PRO A 26 33.93 2.75 15.47
N GLU A 27 34.59 2.98 16.61
CA GLU A 27 35.16 1.91 17.42
C GLU A 27 34.10 0.88 17.87
N THR A 28 32.82 1.29 17.97
CA THR A 28 31.68 0.44 18.35
C THR A 28 31.47 -0.78 17.45
N VAL A 29 31.97 -0.74 16.22
CA VAL A 29 31.80 -1.80 15.21
C VAL A 29 33.08 -2.57 14.89
N VAL A 30 34.21 -2.17 15.46
CA VAL A 30 35.53 -2.76 15.17
C VAL A 30 35.91 -3.73 16.29
N PRO A 31 35.87 -5.06 16.07
CA PRO A 31 36.08 -6.03 17.13
C PRO A 31 37.43 -5.85 17.85
N GLU A 32 37.41 -5.68 19.17
CA GLU A 32 38.62 -5.41 19.96
C GLU A 32 38.67 -6.23 21.26
N PRO A 33 39.80 -6.92 21.56
CA PRO A 33 39.99 -7.59 22.85
C PRO A 33 40.35 -6.60 23.97
N ARG A 34 40.37 -7.09 25.22
CA ARG A 34 40.71 -6.28 26.40
C ARG A 34 41.90 -6.86 27.18
N ASP A 35 42.03 -6.43 28.42
CA ASP A 35 43.12 -6.71 29.35
C ASP A 35 43.18 -8.19 29.81
N ASN A 36 44.23 -8.52 30.59
CA ASN A 36 44.59 -9.91 30.87
C ASN A 36 43.50 -10.72 31.60
N TRP A 37 42.76 -10.13 32.55
CA TRP A 37 41.69 -10.85 33.24
C TRP A 37 40.55 -11.21 32.28
N TRP A 38 40.26 -10.30 31.34
CA TRP A 38 39.21 -10.47 30.34
C TRP A 38 39.57 -11.61 29.38
N MET A 39 40.82 -11.63 28.90
CA MET A 39 41.33 -12.73 28.07
C MET A 39 41.32 -14.07 28.80
N GLN A 40 41.72 -14.11 30.06
CA GLN A 40 41.67 -15.33 30.87
C GLN A 40 40.24 -15.85 31.02
N ARG A 41 39.27 -14.97 31.31
CA ARG A 41 37.85 -15.35 31.40
C ARG A 41 37.32 -15.85 30.05
N HIS A 42 37.72 -15.26 28.93
CA HIS A 42 37.36 -15.74 27.60
C HIS A 42 37.83 -17.18 27.37
N GLU A 43 39.08 -17.50 27.70
CA GLU A 43 39.60 -18.88 27.62
C GLU A 43 38.90 -19.86 28.57
N GLU A 44 38.44 -19.40 29.74
CA GLU A 44 37.61 -20.18 30.64
C GLU A 44 36.22 -20.45 30.03
N LYS A 45 35.59 -19.45 29.41
CA LYS A 45 34.29 -19.59 28.75
C LYS A 45 34.35 -20.46 27.50
N LEU A 46 35.41 -20.38 26.70
CA LEU A 46 35.63 -21.31 25.58
C LEU A 46 35.69 -22.77 26.05
N ARG A 47 36.35 -23.05 27.18
CA ARG A 47 36.38 -24.39 27.77
C ARG A 47 35.01 -24.83 28.28
N GLU A 48 34.27 -23.92 28.92
CA GLU A 48 32.91 -24.20 29.39
C GLU A 48 31.95 -24.49 28.22
N VAL A 49 32.03 -23.73 27.14
CA VAL A 49 31.27 -23.95 25.89
C VAL A 49 31.57 -25.33 25.32
N GLU A 50 32.85 -25.67 25.15
CA GLU A 50 33.22 -26.98 24.59
C GLU A 50 32.68 -28.15 25.44
N GLN A 51 32.66 -27.98 26.76
CA GLN A 51 32.16 -29.00 27.69
C GLN A 51 30.63 -29.12 27.70
N LYS A 52 29.90 -28.01 27.55
CA LYS A 52 28.45 -27.95 27.81
C LYS A 52 27.59 -27.63 26.60
N LYS A 53 28.15 -27.41 25.41
CA LYS A 53 27.43 -26.88 24.23
C LYS A 53 26.15 -27.61 23.82
N ASN A 54 26.03 -28.90 24.15
CA ASN A 54 24.85 -29.72 23.82
C ASN A 54 23.76 -29.69 24.91
N GLU A 55 24.02 -29.04 26.05
CA GLU A 55 23.13 -29.02 27.22
C GLU A 55 22.48 -27.65 27.44
N ILE A 56 22.99 -26.58 26.81
CA ILE A 56 22.55 -25.20 27.08
C ILE A 56 21.25 -24.88 26.34
N ASP A 57 20.22 -24.49 27.09
CA ASP A 57 18.93 -24.02 26.58
C ASP A 57 18.88 -22.50 26.40
N LEU A 58 19.58 -21.75 27.27
CA LEU A 58 19.59 -20.29 27.34
C LEU A 58 21.00 -19.73 27.40
N VAL A 59 21.36 -18.83 26.49
CA VAL A 59 22.62 -18.07 26.57
C VAL A 59 22.33 -16.62 26.96
N LEU A 60 23.10 -16.06 27.90
CA LEU A 60 23.04 -14.65 28.27
C LEU A 60 24.29 -13.94 27.72
N ILE A 61 24.12 -12.88 26.95
CA ILE A 61 25.21 -12.06 26.42
C ILE A 61 25.05 -10.63 26.94
N GLY A 62 26.13 -10.06 27.48
CA GLY A 62 26.12 -8.66 27.91
C GLY A 62 27.37 -8.21 28.64
N ASP A 63 27.22 -7.14 29.40
CA ASP A 63 28.30 -6.49 30.14
C ASP A 63 28.35 -6.87 31.64
N SER A 64 28.79 -5.94 32.50
CA SER A 64 28.87 -6.11 33.96
C SER A 64 27.52 -6.43 34.60
N ILE A 65 26.42 -5.90 34.06
CA ILE A 65 25.08 -6.15 34.59
C ILE A 65 24.72 -7.63 34.38
N THR A 66 25.05 -8.21 33.23
CA THR A 66 24.86 -9.64 32.95
C THR A 66 25.89 -10.49 33.71
N HIS A 67 27.15 -10.06 33.75
CA HIS A 67 28.25 -10.76 34.40
C HIS A 67 27.98 -11.01 35.89
N PHE A 68 27.58 -9.96 36.63
CA PHE A 68 27.41 -10.05 38.08
C PHE A 68 26.16 -10.80 38.54
N MET A 69 25.29 -11.25 37.61
CA MET A 69 24.07 -11.99 37.95
C MET A 69 24.39 -13.27 38.75
N ASP A 70 25.39 -14.03 38.30
CA ASP A 70 25.75 -15.31 38.92
C ASP A 70 26.30 -15.11 40.35
N ASP A 71 26.97 -13.97 40.59
CA ASP A 71 27.58 -13.64 41.88
C ASP A 71 26.58 -13.00 42.85
N ARG A 72 25.75 -12.06 42.37
CA ARG A 72 24.85 -11.24 43.19
C ARG A 72 23.47 -11.86 43.38
N ALA A 73 23.06 -12.78 42.52
CA ALA A 73 21.78 -13.49 42.58
C ALA A 73 21.95 -14.97 42.19
N PRO A 74 22.78 -15.75 42.91
CA PRO A 74 23.11 -17.12 42.54
C PRO A 74 21.86 -18.00 42.43
N GLY A 75 21.73 -18.66 41.28
CA GLY A 75 20.62 -19.58 40.98
C GLY A 75 19.30 -18.92 40.58
N ILE A 76 19.25 -17.59 40.38
CA ILE A 76 18.01 -16.89 40.03
C ILE A 76 17.41 -17.39 38.70
N ILE A 77 18.23 -17.72 37.70
CA ILE A 77 17.77 -18.27 36.41
C ILE A 77 17.03 -19.59 36.62
N GLN A 78 17.60 -20.53 37.38
CA GLN A 78 16.95 -21.81 37.66
C GLN A 78 15.67 -21.67 38.51
N GLN A 79 15.63 -20.70 39.41
CA GLN A 79 14.43 -20.41 40.20
C GLN A 79 13.30 -19.86 39.33
N THR A 80 13.63 -18.96 38.40
CA THR A 80 12.65 -18.35 37.49
C THR A 80 12.21 -19.32 36.40
N PHE A 81 13.14 -20.11 35.85
CA PHE A 81 12.92 -21.07 34.77
C PHE A 81 13.39 -22.48 35.18
N PRO A 82 12.56 -23.22 35.94
CA PRO A 82 12.92 -24.57 36.38
C PRO A 82 13.21 -25.50 35.20
N GLY A 83 14.35 -26.19 35.25
CA GLY A 83 14.76 -27.15 34.22
C GLY A 83 15.45 -26.55 32.99
N VAL A 84 15.64 -25.23 32.94
CA VAL A 84 16.41 -24.55 31.89
C VAL A 84 17.90 -24.54 32.26
N THR A 85 18.73 -25.06 31.37
CA THR A 85 20.19 -24.98 31.51
C THR A 85 20.68 -23.70 30.84
N TYR A 86 21.55 -22.92 31.49
CA TYR A 86 22.00 -21.64 30.94
C TYR A 86 23.52 -21.47 30.96
N LEU A 87 23.99 -20.57 30.09
CA LEU A 87 25.37 -20.11 30.03
C LEU A 87 25.41 -18.58 30.09
N ASN A 88 26.09 -18.04 31.09
CA ASN A 88 26.33 -16.60 31.23
C ASN A 88 27.65 -16.20 30.56
N LEU A 89 27.53 -15.44 29.47
CA LEU A 89 28.62 -14.82 28.69
C LEU A 89 28.70 -13.30 28.91
N GLY A 90 28.32 -12.84 30.10
CA GLY A 90 28.51 -11.46 30.57
C GLY A 90 29.95 -11.20 31.00
N PHE A 91 30.50 -10.04 30.61
CA PHE A 91 31.85 -9.59 30.97
C PHE A 91 31.84 -8.16 31.48
N SER A 92 32.54 -7.91 32.59
CA SER A 92 32.52 -6.59 33.23
C SER A 92 33.10 -5.51 32.32
N ALA A 93 32.40 -4.36 32.22
CA ALA A 93 32.78 -3.19 31.42
C ALA A 93 32.85 -3.40 29.89
N ASP A 94 32.31 -4.50 29.37
CA ASP A 94 32.27 -4.73 27.92
C ASP A 94 31.42 -3.70 27.19
N ARG A 95 31.92 -3.31 26.02
CA ARG A 95 31.23 -2.55 24.99
C ARG A 95 30.90 -3.45 23.80
N THR A 96 30.14 -2.93 22.84
CA THR A 96 29.71 -3.68 21.66
C THR A 96 30.87 -4.34 20.90
N GLU A 97 31.98 -3.62 20.72
CA GLU A 97 33.14 -4.16 20.02
C GLU A 97 33.83 -5.33 20.74
N ASN A 98 33.76 -5.37 22.07
CA ASN A 98 34.39 -6.43 22.85
C ASN A 98 33.55 -7.70 22.78
N VAL A 99 32.22 -7.57 22.87
CA VAL A 99 31.29 -8.68 22.65
C VAL A 99 31.50 -9.23 21.24
N LEU A 100 31.52 -8.37 20.22
CA LEU A 100 31.69 -8.78 18.84
C LEU A 100 33.00 -9.56 18.64
N TRP A 101 34.10 -9.11 19.26
CA TRP A 101 35.36 -9.85 19.24
C TRP A 101 35.22 -11.24 19.86
N ARG A 102 34.61 -11.39 21.05
CA ARG A 102 34.47 -12.70 21.70
C ARG A 102 33.66 -13.68 20.87
N LEU A 103 32.53 -13.23 20.32
CA LEU A 103 31.69 -14.05 19.45
C LEU A 103 32.45 -14.50 18.20
N GLN A 104 33.22 -13.60 17.59
CA GLN A 104 34.03 -13.93 16.41
C GLN A 104 35.20 -14.87 16.73
N ASN A 105 35.65 -14.89 17.98
CA ASN A 105 36.75 -15.71 18.49
C ASN A 105 36.26 -16.91 19.31
N GLY A 106 35.12 -17.47 18.93
CA GLY A 106 34.71 -18.84 19.28
C GLY A 106 33.78 -18.98 20.48
N GLU A 107 33.39 -17.89 21.15
CA GLU A 107 32.60 -17.96 22.39
C GLU A 107 31.21 -18.60 22.23
N ILE A 108 30.68 -18.62 21.01
CA ILE A 108 29.40 -19.26 20.69
C ILE A 108 29.52 -20.37 19.64
N GLU A 109 30.74 -20.80 19.33
CA GLU A 109 30.97 -21.79 18.28
C GLU A 109 30.38 -23.15 18.65
N GLY A 110 29.52 -23.69 17.79
CA GLY A 110 28.87 -24.99 17.99
C GLY A 110 27.75 -24.99 19.04
N LEU A 111 27.40 -23.84 19.62
CA LEU A 111 26.19 -23.70 20.44
C LEU A 111 24.93 -23.70 19.56
N SER A 112 23.83 -24.23 20.09
CA SER A 112 22.50 -24.14 19.48
C SER A 112 21.39 -24.07 20.54
N PRO A 113 21.44 -23.08 21.46
CA PRO A 113 20.45 -22.92 22.50
C PRO A 113 19.08 -22.57 21.89
N ARG A 114 18.02 -22.76 22.67
CA ARG A 114 16.67 -22.39 22.26
C ARG A 114 16.51 -20.87 22.21
N LEU A 115 17.16 -20.17 23.14
CA LEU A 115 17.10 -18.72 23.28
C LEU A 115 18.48 -18.14 23.63
N THR A 116 18.80 -16.98 23.06
CA THR A 116 19.87 -16.09 23.52
C THR A 116 19.26 -14.77 23.97
N MET A 117 19.56 -14.32 25.19
CA MET A 117 19.14 -13.02 25.69
C MET A 117 20.33 -12.05 25.69
N ILE A 118 20.18 -10.91 25.01
CA ILE A 118 21.26 -9.94 24.80
C ILE A 118 20.87 -8.62 25.47
N MET A 119 21.76 -8.07 26.30
CA MET A 119 21.64 -6.71 26.84
C MET A 119 23.04 -6.11 26.95
N ILE A 120 23.30 -5.08 26.13
CA ILE A 120 24.61 -4.44 26.01
C ILE A 120 24.45 -2.98 25.55
N GLY A 121 25.35 -2.10 25.97
CA GLY A 121 25.42 -0.71 25.48
C GLY A 121 25.66 0.34 26.57
N THR A 122 25.44 0.02 27.85
CA THR A 122 25.57 1.00 28.94
C THR A 122 27.02 1.51 29.13
N ASN A 123 28.03 0.74 28.71
CA ASN A 123 29.43 1.14 28.78
C ASN A 123 29.86 2.02 27.59
N ASN A 124 29.19 1.89 26.44
CA ASN A 124 29.35 2.77 25.29
C ASN A 124 28.87 4.20 25.64
N THR A 125 27.72 4.31 26.32
CA THR A 125 27.19 5.60 26.81
C THR A 125 27.85 6.09 28.11
N GLY A 126 28.30 5.16 28.95
CA GLY A 126 28.85 5.41 30.29
C GLY A 126 30.29 5.87 30.30
N HIS A 127 31.18 5.15 29.61
CA HIS A 127 32.62 5.37 29.67
C HIS A 127 33.17 6.15 28.48
N ARG A 128 32.63 5.92 27.26
CA ARG A 128 33.13 6.54 26.03
C ARG A 128 32.24 7.66 25.48
N ASN A 129 30.99 7.73 25.93
CA ASN A 129 30.00 8.71 25.46
C ASN A 129 29.75 8.59 23.94
N ASP A 130 29.69 7.36 23.45
CA ASP A 130 29.43 7.06 22.04
C ASP A 130 28.05 7.57 21.59
N PRO A 131 27.91 7.97 20.30
CA PRO A 131 26.60 8.23 19.71
C PRO A 131 25.68 7.01 19.79
N ALA A 132 24.39 7.25 19.95
CA ALA A 132 23.38 6.20 20.04
C ALA A 132 23.36 5.33 18.77
N GLU A 133 23.39 5.96 17.59
CA GLU A 133 23.36 5.29 16.29
C GLU A 133 24.56 4.36 16.10
N ALA A 134 25.75 4.83 16.47
CA ALA A 134 26.98 4.03 16.40
C ALA A 134 26.94 2.83 17.35
N THR A 135 26.32 3.00 18.53
CA THR A 135 26.17 1.92 19.51
C THR A 135 25.13 0.89 19.03
N VAL A 136 24.00 1.33 18.49
CA VAL A 136 22.96 0.48 17.90
C VAL A 136 23.52 -0.34 16.74
N GLU A 137 24.39 0.26 15.92
CA GLU A 137 25.07 -0.46 14.84
C GLU A 137 25.98 -1.58 15.36
N GLY A 138 26.72 -1.33 16.45
CA GLY A 138 27.48 -2.37 17.14
C GLY A 138 26.58 -3.50 17.68
N ILE A 139 25.41 -3.16 18.22
CA ILE A 139 24.40 -4.13 18.69
C ILE A 139 23.84 -4.93 17.52
N ARG A 140 23.53 -4.29 16.38
CA ARG A 140 23.07 -4.96 15.15
C ARG A 140 24.07 -6.02 14.71
N LEU A 141 25.37 -5.70 14.67
CA LEU A 141 26.42 -6.65 14.29
C LEU A 141 26.54 -7.83 15.26
N ILE A 142 26.33 -7.61 16.57
CA ILE A 142 26.27 -8.69 17.57
C ILE A 142 25.08 -9.62 17.30
N VAL A 143 23.89 -9.05 17.09
CA VAL A 143 22.67 -9.82 16.79
C VAL A 143 22.85 -10.63 15.50
N GLU A 144 23.42 -10.03 14.46
CA GLU A 144 23.71 -10.70 13.20
C GLU A 144 24.72 -11.84 13.36
N GLU A 145 25.80 -11.63 14.13
CA GLU A 145 26.78 -12.68 14.38
C GLU A 145 26.17 -13.86 15.15
N VAL A 146 25.28 -13.59 16.11
CA VAL A 146 24.49 -14.60 16.81
C VAL A 146 23.59 -15.36 15.85
N CYS A 147 22.77 -14.67 15.05
CA CYS A 147 21.87 -15.29 14.07
C CYS A 147 22.64 -16.11 13.01
N ARG A 148 23.83 -15.64 12.61
CA ARG A 148 24.68 -16.31 11.62
C ARG A 148 25.28 -17.60 12.16
N ARG A 149 25.78 -17.60 13.41
CA ARG A 149 26.44 -18.77 14.02
C ARG A 149 25.47 -19.76 14.66
N MET A 150 24.33 -19.27 15.14
CA MET A 150 23.30 -20.07 15.81
C MET A 150 21.94 -19.91 15.09
N PRO A 151 21.79 -20.38 13.83
CA PRO A 151 20.63 -20.06 12.98
C PRO A 151 19.29 -20.63 13.46
N GLN A 152 19.30 -21.56 14.42
CA GLN A 152 18.10 -22.14 15.02
C GLN A 152 17.68 -21.45 16.33
N THR A 153 18.53 -20.58 16.87
CA THR A 153 18.34 -19.90 18.15
C THR A 153 17.48 -18.66 17.98
N LYS A 154 16.54 -18.44 18.90
CA LYS A 154 15.84 -17.15 19.01
C LYS A 154 16.68 -16.15 19.78
N VAL A 155 16.56 -14.86 19.47
CA VAL A 155 17.25 -13.78 20.16
C VAL A 155 16.23 -12.89 20.86
N LEU A 156 16.37 -12.70 22.17
CA LEU A 156 15.66 -11.68 22.93
C LEU A 156 16.63 -10.53 23.23
N LEU A 157 16.52 -9.46 22.47
CA LEU A 157 17.26 -8.22 22.66
C LEU A 157 16.52 -7.35 23.69
N LEU A 158 17.16 -7.09 24.82
CA LEU A 158 16.63 -6.20 25.84
C LEU A 158 17.08 -4.76 25.59
N SER A 159 16.20 -3.82 25.93
CA SER A 159 16.60 -2.42 26.08
C SER A 159 17.72 -2.26 27.12
N VAL A 160 18.60 -1.30 26.90
CA VAL A 160 19.62 -0.90 27.88
C VAL A 160 18.93 -0.33 29.11
N PHE A 161 19.24 -0.88 30.29
CA PHE A 161 18.56 -0.52 31.52
C PHE A 161 18.77 0.94 31.93
N PRO A 162 17.81 1.52 32.67
CA PRO A 162 17.95 2.87 33.20
C PRO A 162 19.12 2.92 34.18
N ARG A 163 19.78 4.07 34.23
CA ARG A 163 20.85 4.39 35.18
C ARG A 163 20.70 5.83 35.67
N GLY A 164 21.30 6.15 36.80
CA GLY A 164 21.12 7.45 37.44
C GLY A 164 19.73 7.61 38.08
N ALA A 165 19.64 8.46 39.10
CA ALA A 165 18.46 8.51 39.97
C ALA A 165 17.21 9.07 39.26
N THR A 166 17.39 10.00 38.32
CA THR A 166 16.32 10.77 37.68
C THR A 166 16.34 10.61 36.16
N PRO A 167 15.20 10.81 35.47
CA PRO A 167 15.14 10.87 34.00
C PRO A 167 16.12 11.88 33.38
N ASP A 168 16.51 12.91 34.11
CA ASP A 168 17.42 13.95 33.63
C ASP A 168 18.90 13.57 33.60
N ASP A 169 19.28 12.39 34.10
CA ASP A 169 20.68 11.92 34.05
C ASP A 169 21.18 11.80 32.60
N GLY A 170 22.34 12.37 32.31
CA GLY A 170 22.88 12.43 30.95
C GLY A 170 23.20 11.05 30.35
N HIS A 171 23.60 10.08 31.15
CA HIS A 171 23.81 8.71 30.66
C HIS A 171 22.48 7.98 30.47
N ARG A 172 21.46 8.30 31.26
CA ARG A 172 20.10 7.77 31.07
C ARG A 172 19.50 8.23 29.75
N LYS A 173 19.58 9.53 29.44
CA LYS A 173 19.09 10.08 28.16
C LYS A 173 19.71 9.40 26.95
N ARG A 174 21.02 9.13 26.99
CA ARG A 174 21.70 8.37 25.91
C ARG A 174 21.27 6.90 25.84
N ASN A 175 21.04 6.25 26.98
CA ASN A 175 20.48 4.90 26.96
C ASN A 175 19.07 4.90 26.35
N GLU A 176 18.26 5.93 26.63
CA GLU A 176 16.93 6.12 26.05
C GLU A 176 17.01 6.36 24.53
N GLU A 177 17.94 7.19 24.04
CA GLU A 177 18.20 7.37 22.60
C GLU A 177 18.56 6.06 21.89
N ILE A 178 19.37 5.19 22.52
CA ILE A 178 19.65 3.83 22.01
C ILE A 178 18.35 3.01 22.00
N ASN A 179 17.61 3.01 23.11
CA ASN A 179 16.41 2.20 23.27
C ASN A 179 15.29 2.56 22.30
N ASP A 180 15.22 3.82 21.85
CA ASP A 180 14.28 4.26 20.81
C ASP A 180 14.57 3.60 19.45
N LEU A 181 15.84 3.24 19.21
CA LEU A 181 16.30 2.64 17.96
C LEU A 181 16.33 1.11 17.98
N LEU A 182 16.52 0.46 19.14
CA LEU A 182 16.60 -1.01 19.26
C LEU A 182 15.40 -1.79 18.70
N PRO A 183 14.14 -1.33 18.78
CA PRO A 183 13.00 -2.03 18.19
C PRO A 183 13.15 -2.27 16.68
N THR A 184 13.92 -1.42 15.98
CA THR A 184 14.16 -1.57 14.53
C THR A 184 14.96 -2.82 14.17
N LEU A 185 15.68 -3.40 15.13
CA LEU A 185 16.48 -4.62 14.95
C LEU A 185 15.66 -5.91 15.12
N ALA A 186 14.40 -5.83 15.57
CA ALA A 186 13.55 -6.99 15.79
C ALA A 186 12.74 -7.34 14.53
N ASP A 187 12.75 -8.61 14.14
CA ASP A 187 11.91 -9.15 13.07
C ASP A 187 10.63 -9.83 13.60
N ASN A 188 10.50 -9.94 14.94
CA ASN A 188 9.43 -10.63 15.67
C ASN A 188 9.25 -12.10 15.25
N HIS A 189 10.29 -12.70 14.69
CA HIS A 189 10.33 -14.09 14.27
C HIS A 189 11.54 -14.78 14.85
N THR A 190 12.74 -14.30 14.55
CA THR A 190 14.03 -14.79 15.06
C THR A 190 14.55 -13.87 16.16
N VAL A 191 14.44 -12.55 15.97
CA VAL A 191 14.90 -11.51 16.90
C VAL A 191 13.68 -10.78 17.47
N PHE A 192 13.58 -10.77 18.78
CA PHE A 192 12.52 -10.12 19.55
C PHE A 192 13.13 -9.00 20.38
N HIS A 193 12.45 -7.86 20.47
CA HIS A 193 12.85 -6.77 21.36
C HIS A 193 11.91 -6.70 22.57
N LEU A 194 12.47 -6.46 23.76
CA LEU A 194 11.70 -6.25 24.98
C LEU A 194 12.34 -5.15 25.84
N SER A 195 11.58 -4.09 26.13
CA SER A 195 11.92 -3.18 27.21
C SER A 195 11.27 -3.67 28.50
N ILE A 196 12.07 -3.73 29.57
CA ILE A 196 11.59 -3.96 30.94
C ILE A 196 11.91 -2.77 31.84
N ASN A 197 12.31 -1.62 31.27
CA ASN A 197 12.85 -0.50 32.02
C ASN A 197 11.87 0.03 33.06
N ASP A 198 10.58 0.09 32.71
CA ASP A 198 9.51 0.53 33.62
C ASP A 198 9.42 -0.32 34.89
N ALA A 199 9.83 -1.59 34.86
CA ALA A 199 9.84 -2.45 36.04
C ALA A 199 10.88 -2.02 37.09
N PHE A 200 11.92 -1.30 36.67
CA PHE A 200 12.95 -0.76 37.56
C PHE A 200 12.63 0.64 38.10
N LEU A 201 11.60 1.30 37.58
CA LEU A 201 11.31 2.70 37.86
C LEU A 201 10.10 2.84 38.79
N ASP A 202 10.11 3.89 39.61
CA ASP A 202 8.93 4.31 40.37
C ASP A 202 7.93 5.09 39.48
N ALA A 203 6.79 5.51 40.06
CA ALA A 203 5.73 6.20 39.35
C ALA A 203 6.16 7.57 38.79
N GLU A 204 7.19 8.17 39.36
CA GLU A 204 7.80 9.43 38.95
C GLU A 204 8.97 9.21 37.96
N GLY A 205 9.22 7.96 37.57
CA GLY A 205 10.31 7.58 36.67
C GLY A 205 11.68 7.55 37.34
N GLY A 206 11.75 7.56 38.68
CA GLY A 206 12.97 7.49 39.47
C GLY A 206 13.53 6.07 39.59
N LEU A 207 14.87 5.96 39.67
CA LEU A 207 15.57 4.70 39.90
C LEU A 207 16.09 4.64 41.34
N SER A 208 15.71 3.59 42.08
CA SER A 208 16.00 3.47 43.51
C SER A 208 17.34 2.76 43.79
N ASN A 209 18.10 3.30 44.76
CA ASN A 209 19.27 2.63 45.33
C ASN A 209 18.92 1.30 46.05
N GLU A 210 17.64 1.04 46.35
CA GLU A 210 17.22 -0.22 46.96
C GLU A 210 17.39 -1.42 46.03
N ILE A 211 17.25 -1.23 44.71
CA ILE A 211 17.39 -2.30 43.71
C ILE A 211 18.66 -2.15 42.86
N MET A 212 19.16 -0.92 42.70
CA MET A 212 20.45 -0.62 42.06
C MET A 212 21.30 0.30 42.98
N PRO A 213 22.10 -0.26 43.92
CA PRO A 213 22.78 0.53 44.96
C PRO A 213 23.68 1.66 44.47
N ASP A 214 24.27 1.51 43.29
CA ASP A 214 25.10 2.51 42.60
C ASP A 214 24.38 3.18 41.42
N LEU A 215 23.06 3.00 41.33
CA LEU A 215 22.19 3.49 40.26
C LEU A 215 22.60 2.97 38.86
N LEU A 216 23.21 1.79 38.79
CA LEU A 216 23.61 1.13 37.54
C LEU A 216 23.51 -0.39 37.62
N HIS A 217 24.07 -1.00 38.66
CA HIS A 217 24.16 -2.45 38.78
C HIS A 217 23.08 -2.99 39.74
N PRO A 218 22.25 -3.95 39.30
CA PRO A 218 21.30 -4.61 40.17
C PRO A 218 21.97 -5.28 41.37
N ASN A 219 21.29 -5.27 42.52
CA ASN A 219 21.52 -6.22 43.60
C ASN A 219 20.57 -7.43 43.45
N ALA A 220 20.53 -8.34 44.43
CA ALA A 220 19.66 -9.51 44.38
C ALA A 220 18.17 -9.17 44.13
N ALA A 221 17.66 -8.09 44.73
CA ALA A 221 16.28 -7.64 44.51
C ALA A 221 16.08 -7.09 43.09
N GLY A 222 17.04 -6.30 42.58
CA GLY A 222 17.03 -5.81 41.21
C GLY A 222 17.09 -6.94 40.16
N TYR A 223 17.89 -7.99 40.39
CA TYR A 223 17.88 -9.16 39.51
C TYR A 223 16.56 -9.93 39.55
N LYS A 224 15.88 -9.96 40.71
CA LYS A 224 14.54 -10.53 40.79
C LYS A 224 13.54 -9.72 39.94
N VAL A 225 13.60 -8.39 39.99
CA VAL A 225 12.79 -7.50 39.13
C VAL A 225 13.05 -7.80 37.65
N TRP A 226 14.33 -7.90 37.24
CA TRP A 226 14.70 -8.28 35.88
C TRP A 226 14.04 -9.62 35.50
N MET A 227 14.26 -10.66 36.30
CA MET A 227 13.79 -12.00 35.97
C MET A 227 12.27 -12.12 35.94
N ASP A 228 11.57 -11.49 36.89
CA ASP A 228 10.10 -11.45 36.90
C ASP A 228 9.55 -10.77 35.63
N ALA A 229 10.17 -9.67 35.20
CA ALA A 229 9.72 -8.90 34.05
C ALA A 229 9.95 -9.63 32.71
N VAL A 230 11.05 -10.35 32.56
CA VAL A 230 11.32 -11.11 31.32
C VAL A 230 10.61 -12.47 31.29
N LYS A 231 10.18 -12.99 32.44
CA LYS A 231 9.66 -14.35 32.57
C LYS A 231 8.58 -14.72 31.53
N PRO A 232 7.52 -13.91 31.29
CA PRO A 232 6.48 -14.30 30.34
C PRO A 232 7.02 -14.47 28.91
N THR A 233 7.88 -13.54 28.49
CA THR A 233 8.49 -13.56 27.14
C THR A 233 9.48 -14.71 27.02
N VAL A 234 10.34 -14.91 28.03
CA VAL A 234 11.32 -16.00 28.05
C VAL A 234 10.64 -17.35 28.11
N GLU A 235 9.56 -17.55 28.89
CA GLU A 235 8.80 -18.82 28.88
C GLU A 235 8.11 -19.06 27.54
N MET A 236 7.59 -18.02 26.88
CA MET A 236 7.00 -18.13 25.54
C MET A 236 8.04 -18.56 24.49
N LEU A 237 9.22 -17.92 24.48
CA LEU A 237 10.31 -18.25 23.56
C LEU A 237 10.96 -19.59 23.93
N LEU A 238 11.10 -19.82 25.23
CA LEU A 238 11.31 -21.05 25.99
C LEU A 238 10.51 -22.21 25.43
N ALA A 239 9.19 -22.13 25.48
CA ALA A 239 8.29 -23.21 25.08
C ALA A 239 8.41 -23.53 23.58
N GLY A 240 8.82 -22.54 22.78
CA GLY A 240 8.65 -22.53 21.33
C GLY A 240 7.19 -22.28 20.97
N GLN A 241 6.92 -21.49 19.93
CA GLN A 241 5.61 -21.59 19.30
C GLN A 241 5.42 -23.02 18.76
N PRO A 242 4.19 -23.59 18.76
CA PRO A 242 3.96 -24.84 18.05
C PRO A 242 4.57 -24.68 16.65
N LYS A 243 5.55 -25.53 16.33
CA LYS A 243 6.31 -25.42 15.08
C LYS A 243 5.32 -25.53 13.94
N VAL A 244 4.94 -24.39 13.38
CA VAL A 244 4.12 -24.35 12.17
C VAL A 244 4.99 -24.97 11.07
N PRO A 245 4.56 -26.05 10.41
CA PRO A 245 5.40 -26.75 9.46
C PRO A 245 5.74 -25.84 8.29
N THR A 246 6.98 -25.91 7.83
CA THR A 246 7.42 -25.23 6.62
C THR A 246 6.71 -25.79 5.39
N PRO A 247 6.61 -25.06 4.27
CA PRO A 247 6.02 -25.60 3.05
C PRO A 247 6.59 -26.96 2.60
N PRO A 248 7.92 -27.23 2.61
CA PRO A 248 8.43 -28.57 2.30
C PRO A 248 7.91 -29.66 3.25
N GLU A 249 7.83 -29.38 4.56
CA GLU A 249 7.30 -30.33 5.55
C GLU A 249 5.81 -30.60 5.33
N ILE A 250 5.03 -29.58 4.95
CA ILE A 250 3.61 -29.73 4.61
C ILE A 250 3.42 -30.69 3.43
N TRP A 251 4.27 -30.58 2.42
CA TRP A 251 4.14 -31.36 1.18
C TRP A 251 4.91 -32.69 1.21
N ALA A 252 5.70 -32.96 2.25
CA ALA A 252 6.48 -34.20 2.37
C ALA A 252 5.60 -35.46 2.36
N ASP A 253 4.42 -35.39 2.96
CA ASP A 253 3.48 -36.52 3.07
C ASP A 253 2.45 -36.58 1.93
N TYR A 254 2.41 -35.56 1.07
CA TYR A 254 1.50 -35.51 -0.07
C TYR A 254 2.20 -35.99 -1.34
N ASN A 255 1.88 -37.21 -1.78
CA ASN A 255 2.40 -37.76 -3.04
C ASN A 255 1.39 -37.54 -4.19
N PRO A 256 1.64 -36.60 -5.12
CA PRO A 256 0.74 -36.34 -6.25
C PRO A 256 0.78 -37.42 -7.33
N ASP A 257 1.76 -38.32 -7.33
CA ASP A 257 1.88 -39.43 -8.30
C ASP A 257 1.12 -40.69 -7.83
N LYS A 258 0.76 -40.76 -6.54
CA LYS A 258 0.12 -41.93 -5.95
C LYS A 258 -1.34 -42.08 -6.39
N GLY A 259 -1.71 -43.30 -6.77
CA GLY A 259 -3.09 -43.67 -7.15
C GLY A 259 -3.43 -43.37 -8.60
N ASP A 260 -4.47 -44.03 -9.12
CA ASP A 260 -4.95 -43.84 -10.49
C ASP A 260 -5.58 -42.44 -10.67
N PHE A 261 -5.37 -41.83 -11.84
CA PHE A 261 -6.06 -40.60 -12.23
C PHE A 261 -7.56 -40.84 -12.42
N LYS A 262 -8.02 -42.09 -12.61
CA LYS A 262 -9.42 -42.43 -12.91
C LYS A 262 -9.97 -41.49 -13.98
N GLU A 263 -9.25 -41.39 -15.09
CA GLU A 263 -9.55 -40.44 -16.14
C GLU A 263 -10.94 -40.74 -16.73
N GLU A 264 -11.76 -39.70 -16.81
CA GLU A 264 -13.05 -39.72 -17.49
C GLU A 264 -13.01 -38.69 -18.61
N ILE A 265 -12.96 -39.16 -19.85
CA ILE A 265 -12.89 -38.30 -21.03
C ILE A 265 -14.27 -37.66 -21.26
N VAL A 266 -14.28 -36.33 -21.26
CA VAL A 266 -15.46 -35.51 -21.57
C VAL A 266 -15.55 -35.28 -23.08
N SER A 267 -14.42 -34.97 -23.71
CA SER A 267 -14.30 -34.89 -25.17
C SER A 267 -12.87 -35.11 -25.61
N GLU A 268 -12.70 -35.66 -26.81
CA GLU A 268 -11.40 -35.88 -27.44
C GLU A 268 -11.56 -35.68 -28.95
N LYS A 269 -10.68 -34.88 -29.56
CA LYS A 269 -10.71 -34.61 -31.00
C LYS A 269 -9.37 -34.12 -31.50
N THR A 270 -9.07 -34.46 -32.74
CA THR A 270 -8.03 -33.80 -33.53
C THR A 270 -8.68 -32.91 -34.58
N ARG A 271 -8.26 -31.64 -34.64
CA ARG A 271 -8.71 -30.69 -35.66
C ARG A 271 -7.55 -29.77 -36.03
N ASP A 272 -7.38 -29.51 -37.32
CA ASP A 272 -6.36 -28.59 -37.84
C ASP A 272 -4.93 -28.93 -37.35
N GLY A 273 -4.62 -30.23 -37.23
CA GLY A 273 -3.32 -30.74 -36.77
C GLY A 273 -3.07 -30.65 -35.26
N ILE A 274 -4.10 -30.33 -34.47
CA ILE A 274 -4.03 -30.21 -33.01
C ILE A 274 -4.92 -31.26 -32.37
N TYR A 275 -4.33 -32.08 -31.51
CA TYR A 275 -5.03 -33.00 -30.63
C TYR A 275 -5.45 -32.27 -29.35
N THR A 276 -6.73 -32.38 -29.00
CA THR A 276 -7.31 -31.78 -27.79
C THR A 276 -8.10 -32.81 -27.01
N ARG A 277 -7.97 -32.79 -25.69
CA ARG A 277 -8.72 -33.66 -24.77
C ARG A 277 -9.21 -32.87 -23.56
N GLU A 278 -10.47 -33.06 -23.22
CA GLU A 278 -11.06 -32.58 -21.97
C GLU A 278 -11.39 -33.78 -21.09
N SER A 279 -11.01 -33.75 -19.83
CA SER A 279 -11.17 -34.90 -18.93
C SER A 279 -11.42 -34.49 -17.48
N TYR A 280 -11.98 -35.41 -16.70
CA TYR A 280 -11.90 -35.38 -15.25
C TYR A 280 -10.83 -36.35 -14.76
N ILE A 281 -10.02 -35.90 -13.82
CA ILE A 281 -9.05 -36.73 -13.09
C ILE A 281 -9.29 -36.66 -11.58
N SER A 282 -8.87 -37.68 -10.85
CA SER A 282 -8.95 -37.72 -9.38
C SER A 282 -7.69 -37.13 -8.74
N ALA A 283 -7.92 -36.25 -7.76
CA ALA A 283 -6.95 -35.84 -6.76
C ALA A 283 -7.46 -36.26 -5.37
N TYR A 284 -6.62 -36.94 -4.58
CA TYR A 284 -6.97 -37.39 -3.24
C TYR A 284 -6.38 -36.44 -2.20
N VAL A 285 -7.22 -35.73 -1.45
CA VAL A 285 -6.78 -34.70 -0.50
C VAL A 285 -7.59 -34.85 0.79
N ASN A 286 -6.93 -34.85 1.95
CA ASN A 286 -7.58 -35.04 3.27
C ASN A 286 -8.49 -36.29 3.34
N GLY A 287 -8.11 -37.37 2.65
CA GLY A 287 -8.88 -38.62 2.60
C GLY A 287 -10.09 -38.61 1.65
N GLU A 288 -10.33 -37.52 0.92
CA GLU A 288 -11.47 -37.35 0.03
C GLU A 288 -11.02 -37.23 -1.44
N GLU A 289 -11.91 -37.60 -2.38
CA GLU A 289 -11.66 -37.51 -3.82
C GLU A 289 -12.23 -36.20 -4.38
N ILE A 290 -11.36 -35.40 -5.01
CA ILE A 290 -11.72 -34.22 -5.81
C ILE A 290 -11.65 -34.62 -7.29
N ARG A 291 -12.70 -34.35 -8.06
CA ARG A 291 -12.71 -34.59 -9.52
C ARG A 291 -12.31 -33.31 -10.25
N VAL A 292 -11.05 -33.23 -10.64
CA VAL A 292 -10.42 -32.07 -11.28
C VAL A 292 -10.73 -32.07 -12.77
N TYR A 293 -11.32 -30.99 -13.27
CA TYR A 293 -11.56 -30.83 -14.71
C TYR A 293 -10.32 -30.25 -15.40
N CYS A 294 -9.86 -30.93 -16.45
CA CYS A 294 -8.65 -30.60 -17.19
C CYS A 294 -8.93 -30.43 -18.68
N LYS A 295 -8.12 -29.60 -19.33
CA LYS A 295 -8.02 -29.49 -20.79
C LYS A 295 -6.58 -29.62 -21.21
N TYR A 296 -6.33 -30.49 -22.18
CA TYR A 296 -5.02 -30.78 -22.74
C TYR A 296 -5.03 -30.48 -24.23
N ALA A 297 -3.95 -29.90 -24.73
CA ALA A 297 -3.75 -29.63 -26.15
C ALA A 297 -2.29 -29.83 -26.55
N VAL A 298 -2.06 -30.49 -27.68
CA VAL A 298 -0.73 -30.72 -28.26
C VAL A 298 -0.85 -30.92 -29.77
N LYS A 299 0.22 -30.68 -30.52
CA LYS A 299 0.26 -31.04 -31.95
C LYS A 299 0.04 -32.54 -32.16
N GLU A 300 -0.75 -32.89 -33.17
CA GLU A 300 -0.97 -34.28 -33.55
C GLU A 300 0.36 -34.98 -33.86
N GLY A 301 0.54 -36.18 -33.31
CA GLY A 301 1.74 -36.99 -33.52
C GLY A 301 2.99 -36.51 -32.78
N ALA A 302 2.88 -35.49 -31.91
CA ALA A 302 4.00 -35.01 -31.12
C ALA A 302 4.62 -36.12 -30.25
N ARG A 303 5.95 -36.07 -30.13
CA ARG A 303 6.75 -36.93 -29.26
C ARG A 303 7.79 -36.08 -28.56
N ASN A 304 8.02 -36.33 -27.27
CA ASN A 304 8.95 -35.54 -26.46
C ASN A 304 8.66 -34.03 -26.55
N ALA A 305 7.39 -33.64 -26.51
CA ALA A 305 7.00 -32.24 -26.45
C ALA A 305 7.34 -31.68 -25.06
N PRO A 306 7.89 -30.45 -24.95
CA PRO A 306 8.00 -29.80 -23.66
C PRO A 306 6.59 -29.57 -23.08
N GLY A 307 6.44 -29.79 -21.77
CA GLY A 307 5.18 -29.64 -21.06
C GLY A 307 4.99 -28.23 -20.52
N LEU A 308 3.77 -27.69 -20.58
CA LEU A 308 3.40 -26.43 -19.96
C LEU A 308 2.12 -26.59 -19.12
N MET A 309 2.22 -26.26 -17.83
CA MET A 309 1.04 -26.00 -17.01
C MET A 309 0.55 -24.57 -17.24
N ASP A 310 -0.67 -24.39 -17.73
CA ASP A 310 -1.27 -23.07 -18.00
C ASP A 310 -2.55 -22.84 -17.17
N VAL A 311 -2.47 -21.94 -16.20
CA VAL A 311 -3.46 -21.85 -15.12
C VAL A 311 -4.20 -20.51 -15.15
N HIS A 312 -5.52 -20.58 -15.28
CA HIS A 312 -6.40 -19.42 -15.36
C HIS A 312 -6.47 -18.62 -14.04
N GLY A 313 -7.00 -17.40 -14.10
CA GLY A 313 -7.23 -16.56 -12.93
C GLY A 313 -8.57 -16.78 -12.22
N TRP A 314 -8.88 -15.86 -11.29
CA TRP A 314 -10.06 -15.91 -10.42
C TRP A 314 -11.36 -16.17 -11.20
N MET A 315 -12.11 -17.20 -10.81
CA MET A 315 -13.36 -17.64 -11.47
C MET A 315 -13.21 -17.97 -12.97
N GLY A 316 -11.99 -18.04 -13.51
CA GLY A 316 -11.70 -18.43 -14.89
C GLY A 316 -11.97 -19.91 -15.16
N ALA A 317 -11.77 -20.34 -16.41
CA ALA A 317 -11.92 -21.72 -16.85
C ALA A 317 -10.62 -22.23 -17.48
N PRO A 318 -10.37 -23.56 -17.46
CA PRO A 318 -9.22 -24.13 -18.14
C PRO A 318 -9.26 -23.83 -19.63
N ASN A 319 -8.19 -23.25 -20.15
CA ASN A 319 -8.08 -22.86 -21.56
C ASN A 319 -6.61 -22.87 -21.99
N PRO A 320 -6.10 -23.98 -22.55
CA PRO A 320 -4.70 -24.10 -22.95
C PRO A 320 -4.27 -23.00 -23.92
N ASP A 321 -3.13 -22.36 -23.66
CA ASP A 321 -2.56 -21.37 -24.56
C ASP A 321 -2.11 -21.99 -25.89
N MET A 322 -2.91 -21.70 -26.93
CA MET A 322 -2.69 -22.22 -28.27
C MET A 322 -1.42 -21.69 -28.94
N SER A 323 -0.85 -20.56 -28.50
CA SER A 323 0.43 -20.09 -29.03
C SER A 323 1.56 -21.07 -28.72
N PHE A 324 1.64 -21.56 -27.49
CA PHE A 324 2.61 -22.59 -27.08
C PHE A 324 2.33 -23.94 -27.73
N VAL A 325 1.06 -24.33 -27.88
CA VAL A 325 0.69 -25.54 -28.65
C VAL A 325 1.20 -25.45 -30.09
N ASN A 326 0.99 -24.30 -30.73
CA ASN A 326 1.48 -24.03 -32.09
C ASN A 326 3.01 -23.97 -32.18
N ASP A 327 3.69 -23.64 -31.09
CA ASP A 327 5.16 -23.74 -30.97
C ASP A 327 5.66 -25.16 -30.64
N GLY A 328 4.75 -26.13 -30.48
CA GLY A 328 5.07 -27.54 -30.29
C GLY A 328 5.09 -28.01 -28.83
N TRP A 329 4.58 -27.22 -27.90
CA TRP A 329 4.41 -27.61 -26.51
C TRP A 329 3.16 -28.47 -26.32
N ALA A 330 3.21 -29.33 -25.31
CA ALA A 330 2.05 -30.02 -24.76
C ALA A 330 1.53 -29.20 -23.57
N VAL A 331 0.34 -28.61 -23.70
CA VAL A 331 -0.20 -27.64 -22.74
C VAL A 331 -1.37 -28.26 -21.98
N LEU A 332 -1.29 -28.26 -20.65
CA LEU A 332 -2.37 -28.67 -19.76
C LEU A 332 -2.88 -27.47 -18.95
N SER A 333 -4.18 -27.22 -19.02
CA SER A 333 -4.89 -26.34 -18.10
C SER A 333 -5.81 -27.16 -17.19
N HIS A 334 -5.88 -26.81 -15.91
CA HIS A 334 -6.77 -27.46 -14.95
C HIS A 334 -7.63 -26.44 -14.21
N GLY A 335 -8.80 -26.88 -13.74
CA GLY A 335 -9.73 -26.05 -13.00
C GLY A 335 -9.52 -26.17 -11.50
N TYR A 336 -9.63 -25.06 -10.78
CA TYR A 336 -9.64 -25.05 -9.31
C TYR A 336 -10.83 -24.28 -8.70
N CYS A 337 -11.51 -23.41 -9.46
CA CYS A 337 -12.59 -22.53 -8.96
C CYS A 337 -13.87 -23.24 -8.49
N GLY A 338 -14.04 -24.53 -8.75
CA GLY A 338 -15.31 -25.19 -8.46
C GLY A 338 -16.45 -24.77 -9.39
N LYS A 339 -17.70 -24.91 -8.92
CA LYS A 339 -18.90 -24.57 -9.69
C LYS A 339 -18.96 -23.07 -9.99
N VAL A 340 -19.32 -22.73 -11.24
CA VAL A 340 -19.54 -21.34 -11.69
C VAL A 340 -20.79 -21.32 -12.56
N LYS A 341 -21.69 -20.36 -12.33
CA LYS A 341 -22.96 -20.23 -13.07
C LYS A 341 -22.73 -20.21 -14.59
N GLY A 342 -23.48 -21.06 -15.31
CA GLY A 342 -23.42 -21.16 -16.77
C GLY A 342 -22.27 -22.01 -17.32
N ARG A 343 -21.41 -22.60 -16.48
CA ARG A 343 -20.32 -23.47 -16.91
C ARG A 343 -20.73 -24.95 -16.84
N PRO A 344 -20.67 -25.71 -17.95
CA PRO A 344 -21.09 -27.12 -17.96
C PRO A 344 -20.11 -28.05 -17.24
N HIS A 345 -18.82 -27.72 -17.24
CA HIS A 345 -17.76 -28.53 -16.64
C HIS A 345 -16.86 -27.72 -15.71
N TYR A 346 -16.58 -28.27 -14.55
CA TYR A 346 -15.84 -27.62 -13.47
C TYR A 346 -15.33 -28.66 -12.47
N THR A 347 -14.28 -28.31 -11.73
CA THR A 347 -13.74 -29.18 -10.68
C THR A 347 -14.78 -29.41 -9.58
N LYS A 348 -15.04 -30.68 -9.27
CA LYS A 348 -16.09 -31.08 -8.32
C LYS A 348 -15.45 -31.37 -6.97
N TYR A 349 -15.80 -30.55 -5.98
CA TYR A 349 -15.40 -30.74 -4.59
C TYR A 349 -16.45 -31.57 -3.83
N PRO A 350 -16.03 -32.55 -3.01
CA PRO A 350 -16.95 -33.28 -2.13
C PRO A 350 -17.42 -32.38 -0.98
N LYS A 351 -18.52 -32.76 -0.32
CA LYS A 351 -19.15 -31.95 0.75
C LYS A 351 -18.21 -31.55 1.89
N LYS A 352 -17.19 -32.36 2.20
CA LYS A 352 -16.21 -32.07 3.25
C LYS A 352 -15.12 -31.08 2.84
N LEU A 353 -15.00 -30.80 1.54
CA LEU A 353 -13.98 -29.93 0.96
C LEU A 353 -14.60 -28.77 0.17
N LEU A 354 -15.80 -28.32 0.57
CA LEU A 354 -16.54 -27.27 -0.14
C LEU A 354 -15.80 -25.94 -0.18
N GLN A 355 -14.90 -25.67 0.77
CA GLN A 355 -14.03 -24.50 0.78
C GLN A 355 -13.13 -24.40 -0.45
N GLY A 356 -12.95 -25.48 -1.22
CA GLY A 356 -12.25 -25.42 -2.50
C GLY A 356 -13.03 -24.70 -3.60
N ASN A 357 -14.36 -24.51 -3.43
CA ASN A 357 -15.15 -23.73 -4.37
C ASN A 357 -14.89 -22.23 -4.18
N MET A 358 -14.96 -21.49 -5.28
CA MET A 358 -14.91 -20.02 -5.25
C MET A 358 -16.29 -19.37 -5.28
N ASP A 359 -17.34 -20.12 -5.64
CA ASP A 359 -18.71 -19.65 -5.53
C ASP A 359 -19.18 -19.70 -4.07
N ARG A 360 -19.44 -18.51 -3.52
CA ARG A 360 -19.92 -18.36 -2.13
C ARG A 360 -21.23 -19.08 -1.87
N ALA A 361 -22.05 -19.33 -2.89
CA ALA A 361 -23.31 -20.06 -2.73
C ALA A 361 -23.11 -21.57 -2.51
N GLU A 362 -21.93 -22.12 -2.86
CA GLU A 362 -21.63 -23.55 -2.77
C GLU A 362 -20.65 -23.88 -1.64
N GLY A 363 -19.78 -22.92 -1.28
CA GLY A 363 -18.83 -23.01 -0.19
C GLY A 363 -17.74 -21.96 -0.39
N PRO A 364 -17.71 -20.86 0.39
CA PRO A 364 -16.78 -19.78 0.15
C PRO A 364 -15.32 -20.20 0.42
N PRO A 365 -14.34 -19.56 -0.25
CA PRO A 365 -12.93 -19.76 0.05
C PRO A 365 -12.58 -19.42 1.49
N VAL A 366 -11.59 -20.14 2.02
CA VAL A 366 -11.05 -20.04 3.38
C VAL A 366 -9.55 -19.75 3.30
N TRP A 367 -9.12 -18.69 3.98
CA TRP A 367 -7.71 -18.30 4.13
C TRP A 367 -7.33 -18.34 5.60
N SER A 368 -7.13 -17.19 6.26
CA SER A 368 -6.88 -17.14 7.71
C SER A 368 -8.14 -17.36 8.56
N TYR A 369 -9.33 -17.31 7.97
CA TYR A 369 -10.60 -17.51 8.68
C TYR A 369 -11.54 -18.45 7.94
N THR A 370 -12.27 -19.23 8.72
CA THR A 370 -13.40 -20.04 8.25
C THR A 370 -14.58 -19.16 7.80
N GLU A 371 -15.58 -19.76 7.15
CA GLU A 371 -16.83 -19.07 6.76
C GLU A 371 -17.52 -18.36 7.93
N GLY A 372 -17.47 -18.97 9.13
CA GLY A 372 -18.02 -18.42 10.36
C GLY A 372 -17.21 -17.27 10.96
N ARG A 373 -16.15 -16.80 10.29
CA ARG A 373 -15.18 -15.79 10.79
C ARG A 373 -14.37 -16.24 12.01
N GLU A 374 -14.35 -17.53 12.30
CA GLU A 374 -13.42 -18.09 13.29
C GLU A 374 -12.04 -18.28 12.64
N PRO A 375 -10.94 -17.95 13.35
CA PRO A 375 -9.59 -18.23 12.86
C PRO A 375 -9.41 -19.71 12.52
N ILE A 376 -8.65 -20.00 11.46
CA ILE A 376 -8.27 -21.39 11.17
C ILE A 376 -7.44 -21.98 12.31
N THR A 377 -7.52 -23.29 12.49
CA THR A 377 -6.73 -24.04 13.48
C THR A 377 -5.75 -25.02 12.83
N ASP A 378 -5.91 -25.28 11.53
CA ASP A 378 -5.02 -26.13 10.73
C ASP A 378 -4.93 -25.57 9.30
N TYR A 379 -3.73 -25.47 8.73
CA TYR A 379 -3.50 -25.01 7.36
C TYR A 379 -4.26 -25.84 6.30
N ARG A 380 -4.61 -27.10 6.60
CA ARG A 380 -5.41 -27.98 5.74
C ARG A 380 -6.86 -27.53 5.59
N GLN A 381 -7.33 -26.60 6.42
CA GLN A 381 -8.65 -25.98 6.30
C GLN A 381 -8.71 -24.95 5.17
N THR A 382 -7.56 -24.49 4.67
CA THR A 382 -7.48 -23.43 3.66
C THR A 382 -7.85 -23.93 2.27
N SER A 383 -8.39 -23.03 1.44
CA SER A 383 -8.61 -23.29 0.02
C SER A 383 -7.30 -23.45 -0.74
N ASP A 384 -6.28 -22.67 -0.38
CA ASP A 384 -4.96 -22.73 -1.01
C ASP A 384 -4.34 -24.14 -0.87
N TYR A 385 -4.45 -24.79 0.28
CA TYR A 385 -4.00 -26.18 0.45
C TYR A 385 -4.66 -27.13 -0.56
N LEU A 386 -5.97 -26.99 -0.79
CA LEU A 386 -6.69 -27.81 -1.79
C LEU A 386 -6.24 -27.50 -3.21
N TRP A 387 -6.09 -26.21 -3.54
CA TRP A 387 -5.70 -25.77 -4.88
C TRP A 387 -4.25 -26.16 -5.22
N TYR A 388 -3.33 -26.07 -4.26
CA TYR A 388 -1.96 -26.55 -4.39
C TYR A 388 -1.91 -28.07 -4.61
N ALA A 389 -2.69 -28.85 -3.86
CA ALA A 389 -2.76 -30.30 -4.03
C ALA A 389 -3.31 -30.68 -5.41
N ILE A 390 -4.40 -30.03 -5.86
CA ILE A 390 -4.98 -30.19 -7.19
C ILE A 390 -3.95 -29.89 -8.28
N GLN A 391 -3.23 -28.78 -8.15
CA GLN A 391 -2.23 -28.36 -9.13
C GLN A 391 -1.05 -29.34 -9.20
N ARG A 392 -0.55 -29.81 -8.06
CA ARG A 392 0.51 -30.84 -8.01
C ARG A 392 0.05 -32.14 -8.66
N ARG A 393 -1.21 -32.55 -8.47
CA ARG A 393 -1.81 -33.71 -9.13
C ARG A 393 -1.97 -33.50 -10.65
N ALA A 394 -2.39 -32.31 -11.07
CA ALA A 394 -2.50 -31.96 -12.49
C ALA A 394 -1.13 -31.96 -13.18
N LEU A 395 -0.07 -31.51 -12.51
CA LEU A 395 1.31 -31.64 -13.00
C LEU A 395 1.68 -33.12 -13.21
N SER A 396 1.42 -34.00 -12.23
CA SER A 396 1.64 -35.45 -12.39
C SER A 396 0.85 -36.04 -13.57
N TYR A 397 -0.36 -35.54 -13.84
CA TYR A 397 -1.14 -35.95 -15.00
C TYR A 397 -0.56 -35.43 -16.32
N LEU A 398 -0.04 -34.20 -16.38
CA LEU A 398 0.70 -33.72 -17.56
C LEU A 398 1.92 -34.61 -17.84
N LEU A 399 2.68 -34.94 -16.79
CA LEU A 399 3.88 -35.77 -16.87
C LEU A 399 3.62 -37.21 -17.33
N SER A 400 2.40 -37.73 -17.15
CA SER A 400 2.03 -39.08 -17.58
C SER A 400 1.61 -39.15 -19.05
N GLN A 401 1.47 -38.00 -19.73
CA GLN A 401 1.09 -37.98 -21.14
C GLN A 401 2.22 -38.49 -22.02
N LYS A 402 1.88 -39.40 -22.93
CA LYS A 402 2.86 -40.05 -23.83
C LYS A 402 3.58 -39.08 -24.76
N GLU A 403 2.97 -37.93 -25.05
CA GLU A 403 3.58 -36.91 -25.90
C GLU A 403 4.62 -36.08 -25.14
N VAL A 404 4.57 -36.03 -23.80
CA VAL A 404 5.33 -35.09 -22.96
C VAL A 404 6.72 -35.61 -22.61
N ASP A 405 7.72 -34.72 -22.70
CA ASP A 405 9.04 -34.90 -22.11
C ASP A 405 9.05 -34.40 -20.67
N ALA A 406 9.03 -35.35 -19.73
CA ALA A 406 8.99 -35.07 -18.29
C ALA A 406 10.20 -34.28 -17.75
N SER A 407 11.29 -34.17 -18.51
CA SER A 407 12.48 -33.40 -18.10
C SER A 407 12.38 -31.91 -18.44
N ARG A 408 11.43 -31.53 -19.33
CA ARG A 408 11.27 -30.17 -19.86
C ARG A 408 9.89 -29.63 -19.57
N ILE A 409 9.68 -29.22 -18.33
CA ILE A 409 8.40 -28.70 -17.84
C ILE A 409 8.51 -27.24 -17.42
N GLY A 410 7.61 -26.42 -17.97
CA GLY A 410 7.37 -25.06 -17.53
C GLY A 410 5.99 -24.90 -16.90
N SER A 411 5.76 -23.78 -16.23
CA SER A 411 4.44 -23.39 -15.76
C SER A 411 4.19 -21.90 -15.91
N LYS A 412 2.92 -21.53 -16.11
CA LYS A 412 2.47 -20.15 -16.05
C LYS A 412 1.08 -20.04 -15.44
N GLY A 413 0.80 -18.91 -14.80
CA GLY A 413 -0.49 -18.65 -14.19
C GLY A 413 -0.86 -17.18 -14.15
N TYR A 414 -2.16 -16.90 -14.23
CA TYR A 414 -2.71 -15.54 -14.24
C TYR A 414 -3.48 -15.22 -12.97
N SER A 415 -3.29 -14.03 -12.38
CA SER A 415 -4.06 -13.58 -11.22
C SER A 415 -3.91 -14.58 -10.06
N TYR A 416 -4.99 -15.16 -9.56
CA TYR A 416 -4.93 -16.24 -8.56
C TYR A 416 -4.23 -17.51 -9.09
N GLY A 417 -4.32 -17.81 -10.39
CA GLY A 417 -3.49 -18.82 -11.03
C GLY A 417 -1.99 -18.51 -10.93
N GLY A 418 -1.63 -17.22 -10.98
CA GLY A 418 -0.27 -16.72 -10.71
C GLY A 418 0.11 -16.85 -9.23
N THR A 419 -0.83 -16.62 -8.31
CA THR A 419 -0.64 -16.86 -6.87
C THR A 419 -0.28 -18.31 -6.57
N ILE A 420 -0.88 -19.27 -7.27
CA ILE A 420 -0.57 -20.68 -7.02
C ILE A 420 0.69 -21.19 -7.71
N MET A 421 1.33 -20.38 -8.55
CA MET A 421 2.63 -20.71 -9.15
C MET A 421 3.75 -20.83 -8.11
N TRP A 422 3.67 -20.09 -6.99
CA TRP A 422 4.70 -20.08 -5.96
C TRP A 422 4.81 -21.42 -5.23
N ASN A 423 3.71 -22.15 -5.08
CA ASN A 423 3.78 -23.53 -4.58
C ASN A 423 4.36 -24.49 -5.62
N LEU A 424 3.97 -24.32 -6.89
CA LEU A 424 4.42 -25.18 -7.98
C LEU A 424 5.91 -25.00 -8.29
N GLY A 425 6.44 -23.78 -8.16
CA GLY A 425 7.86 -23.48 -8.38
C GLY A 425 8.80 -24.14 -7.37
N MET A 426 8.30 -24.69 -6.28
CA MET A 426 9.08 -25.54 -5.37
C MET A 426 9.26 -26.97 -5.91
N ASP A 427 8.41 -27.43 -6.83
CA ASP A 427 8.46 -28.80 -7.34
C ASP A 427 9.65 -28.94 -8.32
N PRO A 428 10.66 -29.79 -8.02
CA PRO A 428 11.89 -29.87 -8.81
C PRO A 428 11.68 -30.40 -10.24
N ARG A 429 10.48 -30.92 -10.55
CA ARG A 429 10.08 -31.33 -11.89
C ARG A 429 9.83 -30.12 -12.79
N VAL A 430 9.51 -28.95 -12.23
CA VAL A 430 9.29 -27.70 -12.97
C VAL A 430 10.61 -26.94 -13.10
N LYS A 431 10.98 -26.58 -14.33
CA LYS A 431 12.25 -25.88 -14.63
C LYS A 431 12.11 -24.38 -14.63
N ALA A 432 10.94 -23.88 -15.02
CA ALA A 432 10.65 -22.45 -15.01
C ALA A 432 9.17 -22.17 -14.78
N THR A 433 8.91 -21.03 -14.16
CA THR A 433 7.59 -20.58 -13.75
C THR A 433 7.40 -19.11 -14.08
N VAL A 434 6.25 -18.76 -14.66
CA VAL A 434 5.86 -17.37 -14.92
C VAL A 434 4.57 -17.02 -14.19
N ALA A 435 4.65 -16.12 -13.21
CA ALA A 435 3.49 -15.63 -12.47
C ALA A 435 3.05 -14.27 -13.01
N TYR A 436 1.86 -14.19 -13.59
CA TYR A 436 1.22 -12.92 -13.91
C TYR A 436 0.39 -12.44 -12.72
N PHE A 437 0.64 -11.21 -12.28
CA PHE A 437 -0.02 -10.50 -11.18
C PHE A 437 0.24 -11.10 -9.79
N GLY A 438 -0.11 -12.36 -9.54
CA GLY A 438 -0.06 -12.96 -8.21
C GLY A 438 1.37 -13.09 -7.64
N ILE A 439 1.66 -12.33 -6.57
CA ILE A 439 2.99 -12.27 -5.91
C ILE A 439 2.95 -12.68 -4.42
N GLY A 440 1.78 -12.68 -3.79
CA GLY A 440 1.64 -12.88 -2.34
C GLY A 440 1.23 -11.62 -1.61
N TRP A 441 1.43 -11.61 -0.28
CA TRP A 441 1.14 -10.47 0.61
C TRP A 441 -0.32 -9.97 0.58
N ASN A 442 -1.22 -10.80 0.07
CA ASN A 442 -2.64 -10.46 -0.05
C ASN A 442 -3.36 -10.67 1.28
N GLU A 443 -3.15 -11.82 1.92
CA GLU A 443 -3.67 -12.07 3.25
C GLU A 443 -2.86 -11.27 4.28
N TYR A 444 -3.56 -10.71 5.27
CA TYR A 444 -3.04 -9.72 6.22
C TYR A 444 -2.69 -8.35 5.62
N TYR A 445 -1.63 -8.20 4.83
CA TYR A 445 -1.15 -6.87 4.45
C TYR A 445 -2.15 -6.09 3.58
N ARG A 446 -2.62 -6.67 2.48
CA ARG A 446 -3.65 -6.01 1.65
C ARG A 446 -4.99 -5.98 2.37
N SER A 447 -5.43 -7.10 2.94
CA SER A 447 -6.74 -7.22 3.60
C SER A 447 -6.93 -6.26 4.80
N LYS A 448 -5.84 -5.92 5.51
CA LYS A 448 -5.83 -4.96 6.63
C LYS A 448 -5.29 -3.58 6.23
N GLN A 449 -5.06 -3.33 4.93
CA GLN A 449 -4.55 -2.05 4.40
C GLN A 449 -3.21 -1.60 5.02
N VAL A 450 -2.32 -2.57 5.29
CA VAL A 450 -0.97 -2.33 5.80
C VAL A 450 -0.04 -2.02 4.64
N TRP A 451 -0.02 -0.76 4.22
CA TRP A 451 0.81 -0.30 3.10
C TRP A 451 2.25 -0.02 3.56
N MET A 452 3.26 -0.50 2.83
CA MET A 452 4.68 -0.46 3.25
C MET A 452 5.19 0.96 3.52
N TYR A 453 4.71 1.92 2.71
CA TYR A 453 5.12 3.33 2.80
C TYR A 453 4.05 4.21 3.45
N ASN A 454 3.26 3.63 4.36
CA ASN A 454 2.39 4.42 5.21
C ASN A 454 3.23 5.22 6.21
N GLN A 455 2.81 6.44 6.54
CA GLN A 455 3.56 7.35 7.42
C GLN A 455 2.59 7.94 8.48
N PRO A 456 2.70 7.56 9.76
CA PRO A 456 3.60 6.53 10.29
C PRO A 456 3.20 5.12 9.81
N TYR A 457 4.18 4.25 9.65
CA TYR A 457 3.93 2.84 9.39
C TYR A 457 3.46 2.17 10.68
N GLN A 458 2.32 1.48 10.62
CA GLN A 458 1.77 0.75 11.76
C GLN A 458 1.38 -0.66 11.33
N THR A 459 1.97 -1.65 11.97
CA THR A 459 1.66 -3.07 11.75
C THR A 459 0.58 -3.50 12.74
N PRO A 460 -0.63 -3.86 12.28
CA PRO A 460 -1.70 -4.32 13.17
C PRO A 460 -1.35 -5.68 13.78
N LYS A 461 -1.92 -6.05 14.92
CA LYS A 461 -1.70 -7.38 15.50
C LYS A 461 -2.24 -8.48 14.58
N MET A 462 -1.46 -9.54 14.37
CA MET A 462 -1.91 -10.76 13.70
C MET A 462 -2.84 -11.57 14.60
N ASP A 463 -3.93 -12.09 14.04
CA ASP A 463 -4.77 -13.08 14.71
C ASP A 463 -4.18 -14.51 14.62
N GLU A 464 -4.79 -15.46 15.33
CA GLU A 464 -4.30 -16.85 15.38
C GLU A 464 -4.35 -17.57 14.03
N GLY A 465 -5.29 -17.24 13.16
CA GLY A 465 -5.42 -17.84 11.85
C GLY A 465 -4.39 -17.29 10.87
N GLU A 466 -4.11 -15.98 10.94
CA GLU A 466 -3.03 -15.32 10.20
C GLU A 466 -1.66 -15.90 10.60
N LYS A 467 -1.44 -16.18 11.88
CA LYS A 467 -0.22 -16.84 12.39
C LYS A 467 -0.02 -18.26 11.83
N ILE A 468 -1.09 -18.92 11.40
CA ILE A 468 -1.01 -20.24 10.73
C ILE A 468 -0.87 -20.05 9.22
N TYR A 469 -1.72 -19.22 8.59
CA TYR A 469 -1.79 -19.07 7.14
C TYR A 469 -0.51 -18.45 6.55
N LEU A 470 -0.02 -17.35 7.13
CA LEU A 470 1.09 -16.59 6.57
C LEU A 470 2.40 -17.38 6.45
N PRO A 471 2.83 -18.19 7.44
CA PRO A 471 4.04 -19.01 7.33
C PRO A 471 3.84 -20.34 6.58
N THR A 472 2.60 -20.76 6.26
CA THR A 472 2.33 -22.06 5.62
C THR A 472 1.87 -21.94 4.18
N MET A 473 0.82 -21.17 3.93
CA MET A 473 0.03 -21.21 2.70
C MET A 473 0.26 -19.99 1.80
N ALA A 474 0.57 -18.83 2.39
CA ALA A 474 0.79 -17.62 1.62
C ALA A 474 1.97 -17.78 0.64
N PRO A 475 1.96 -17.13 -0.54
CA PRO A 475 3.06 -17.25 -1.51
C PRO A 475 4.44 -16.94 -0.93
N GLN A 476 4.55 -15.92 -0.07
CA GLN A 476 5.81 -15.54 0.56
C GLN A 476 6.42 -16.59 1.48
N ALA A 477 5.63 -17.56 1.95
CA ALA A 477 6.14 -18.71 2.70
C ALA A 477 6.91 -19.69 1.80
N HIS A 478 6.54 -19.77 0.52
CA HIS A 478 7.08 -20.73 -0.44
C HIS A 478 8.38 -20.22 -1.09
N ALA A 479 8.58 -18.89 -1.13
CA ALA A 479 9.73 -18.24 -1.77
C ALA A 479 11.12 -18.84 -1.40
N PRO A 480 11.42 -19.15 -0.13
CA PRO A 480 12.71 -19.76 0.24
C PRO A 480 13.00 -21.13 -0.35
N TYR A 481 11.96 -21.81 -0.84
CA TYR A 481 12.02 -23.21 -1.28
C TYR A 481 11.81 -23.36 -2.79
N ILE A 482 11.73 -22.24 -3.51
CA ILE A 482 11.61 -22.25 -4.97
C ILE A 482 12.88 -22.86 -5.57
N THR A 483 12.70 -23.74 -6.54
CA THR A 483 13.80 -24.35 -7.31
C THR A 483 13.71 -24.04 -8.81
N ALA A 484 12.52 -23.65 -9.30
CA ALA A 484 12.31 -23.27 -10.68
C ALA A 484 12.78 -21.83 -10.96
N ALA A 485 13.31 -21.58 -12.16
CA ALA A 485 13.60 -20.22 -12.61
C ALA A 485 12.29 -19.42 -12.68
N THR A 486 12.19 -18.29 -11.97
CA THR A 486 10.89 -17.61 -11.77
C THR A 486 10.85 -16.19 -12.36
N LEU A 487 9.86 -15.93 -13.22
CA LEU A 487 9.57 -14.59 -13.75
C LEU A 487 8.23 -14.09 -13.20
N TRP A 488 8.19 -12.84 -12.74
CA TRP A 488 6.95 -12.18 -12.34
C TRP A 488 6.60 -10.99 -13.23
N LEU A 489 5.36 -10.96 -13.73
CA LEU A 489 4.88 -9.94 -14.66
C LEU A 489 3.65 -9.25 -14.08
N ASN A 490 3.69 -7.92 -13.95
CA ASN A 490 2.63 -7.20 -13.25
C ASN A 490 2.37 -5.78 -13.78
N GLY A 491 1.28 -5.16 -13.34
CA GLY A 491 1.05 -3.73 -13.49
C GLY A 491 1.31 -2.98 -12.19
N SER A 492 1.84 -1.75 -12.26
CA SER A 492 2.18 -0.96 -11.06
C SER A 492 0.96 -0.62 -10.18
N ASN A 493 -0.24 -0.65 -10.75
CA ASN A 493 -1.50 -0.34 -10.07
C ASN A 493 -2.34 -1.62 -9.88
N ASP A 494 -1.73 -2.80 -9.99
CA ASP A 494 -2.48 -4.03 -9.84
C ASP A 494 -2.99 -4.22 -8.41
N HIS A 495 -4.25 -4.65 -8.32
CA HIS A 495 -4.94 -4.90 -7.06
C HIS A 495 -4.58 -6.26 -6.42
N HIS A 496 -3.97 -7.15 -7.20
CA HIS A 496 -3.63 -8.52 -6.77
C HIS A 496 -2.12 -8.72 -6.56
N GLY A 497 -1.30 -7.97 -7.28
CA GLY A 497 0.15 -7.91 -7.18
C GLY A 497 0.63 -6.57 -6.64
N GLY A 498 0.78 -6.45 -5.31
CA GLY A 498 1.41 -5.28 -4.69
C GLY A 498 2.91 -5.23 -5.00
N HIS A 499 3.32 -4.44 -6.00
CA HIS A 499 4.69 -4.49 -6.53
C HIS A 499 5.77 -4.06 -5.54
N GLU A 500 5.49 -3.14 -4.61
CA GLU A 500 6.50 -2.72 -3.62
C GLU A 500 7.01 -3.85 -2.71
N ARG A 501 6.29 -4.97 -2.60
CA ARG A 501 6.72 -6.15 -1.82
C ARG A 501 7.23 -7.30 -2.68
N SER A 502 7.24 -7.12 -3.99
CA SER A 502 7.66 -8.16 -4.91
C SER A 502 9.14 -8.50 -4.76
N GLU A 503 9.99 -7.49 -4.59
CA GLU A 503 11.42 -7.68 -4.33
C GLU A 503 11.68 -8.44 -3.03
N LEU A 504 10.87 -8.20 -1.99
CA LEU A 504 10.94 -8.97 -0.73
C LEU A 504 10.67 -10.46 -0.92
N MET A 505 9.96 -10.87 -2.00
CA MET A 505 9.81 -12.28 -2.37
C MET A 505 11.12 -12.84 -2.90
N PHE A 506 11.74 -12.15 -3.85
CA PHE A 506 12.93 -12.62 -4.55
C PHE A 506 14.18 -12.58 -3.66
N ASN A 507 14.26 -11.64 -2.71
CA ASN A 507 15.31 -11.61 -1.68
C ASN A 507 15.33 -12.87 -0.79
N ARG A 508 14.26 -13.66 -0.80
CA ARG A 508 14.17 -14.92 -0.05
C ARG A 508 14.62 -16.13 -0.86
N PHE A 509 14.88 -15.99 -2.15
CA PHE A 509 15.29 -17.11 -3.00
C PHE A 509 16.68 -17.61 -2.62
N SER A 510 16.95 -18.88 -2.91
CA SER A 510 18.34 -19.35 -2.90
C SER A 510 19.15 -18.61 -3.98
N PRO A 511 20.42 -18.22 -3.72
CA PRO A 511 21.21 -17.41 -4.65
C PRO A 511 21.36 -17.98 -6.06
N ASP A 512 21.33 -19.31 -6.20
CA ASP A 512 21.52 -20.02 -7.47
C ASP A 512 20.24 -20.12 -8.33
N VAL A 513 19.09 -19.68 -7.82
CA VAL A 513 17.79 -19.77 -8.52
C VAL A 513 17.60 -18.51 -9.37
N PRO A 514 17.54 -18.62 -10.72
CA PRO A 514 17.33 -17.44 -11.56
C PRO A 514 15.95 -16.84 -11.33
N TRP A 515 15.89 -15.51 -11.22
CA TRP A 515 14.65 -14.77 -11.12
C TRP A 515 14.74 -13.40 -11.78
N ASP A 516 13.60 -12.87 -12.20
CA ASP A 516 13.46 -11.48 -12.62
C ASP A 516 12.00 -11.04 -12.56
N PHE A 517 11.74 -9.76 -12.80
CA PHE A 517 10.40 -9.21 -12.93
C PHE A 517 10.31 -8.03 -13.89
N ALA A 518 9.08 -7.81 -14.36
CA ALA A 518 8.74 -6.62 -15.13
C ALA A 518 7.39 -6.05 -14.69
N VAL A 519 7.35 -4.73 -14.54
CA VAL A 519 6.18 -3.97 -14.10
C VAL A 519 5.79 -2.98 -15.19
N GLN A 520 4.55 -3.07 -15.65
CA GLN A 520 3.95 -2.11 -16.56
C GLN A 520 3.46 -0.89 -15.78
N ALA A 521 3.99 0.29 -16.11
CA ALA A 521 3.49 1.53 -15.55
C ALA A 521 2.00 1.75 -15.84
N ARG A 522 1.26 2.13 -14.80
CA ARG A 522 -0.19 2.42 -14.82
C ARG A 522 -1.04 1.21 -15.21
N GLY A 523 -0.49 -0.01 -15.10
CA GLY A 523 -1.22 -1.24 -15.37
C GLY A 523 -2.17 -1.61 -14.23
N HIS A 524 -3.48 -1.60 -14.49
CA HIS A 524 -4.52 -2.10 -13.60
C HIS A 524 -4.91 -3.52 -14.01
N HIS A 525 -4.28 -4.54 -13.41
CA HIS A 525 -4.41 -5.93 -13.87
C HIS A 525 -4.11 -6.10 -15.37
N ASN A 526 -3.09 -5.38 -15.85
CA ASN A 526 -2.69 -5.32 -17.25
C ASN A 526 -1.16 -5.42 -17.40
N THR A 527 -0.72 -6.25 -18.34
CA THR A 527 0.69 -6.52 -18.70
C THR A 527 0.92 -6.55 -20.21
N GLU A 528 -0.03 -6.08 -21.03
CA GLU A 528 0.03 -6.16 -22.49
C GLU A 528 1.26 -5.45 -23.10
N LYS A 529 1.86 -4.51 -22.38
CA LYS A 529 3.05 -3.77 -22.82
C LYS A 529 4.35 -4.44 -22.41
N LEU A 530 4.35 -5.56 -21.69
CA LEU A 530 5.58 -6.21 -21.22
C LEU A 530 6.23 -7.14 -22.27
N GLY A 531 5.73 -7.17 -23.51
CA GLY A 531 6.34 -7.93 -24.60
C GLY A 531 6.34 -9.44 -24.37
N ASP A 532 7.38 -10.11 -24.88
CA ASP A 532 7.46 -11.58 -25.00
C ASP A 532 8.17 -12.25 -23.81
N GLY A 533 8.36 -11.54 -22.69
CA GLY A 533 9.15 -12.00 -21.54
C GLY A 533 8.80 -13.42 -21.05
N CYS A 534 7.50 -13.76 -20.99
CA CYS A 534 7.04 -15.10 -20.61
C CYS A 534 7.56 -16.20 -21.53
N LYS A 535 7.45 -16.00 -22.86
CA LYS A 535 7.91 -16.99 -23.84
C LYS A 535 9.43 -17.13 -23.80
N LEU A 536 10.15 -16.01 -23.79
CA LEU A 536 11.61 -16.01 -23.74
C LEU A 536 12.14 -16.71 -22.47
N TRP A 537 11.53 -16.44 -21.32
CA TRP A 537 11.91 -17.05 -20.04
C TRP A 537 11.69 -18.56 -20.03
N LEU A 538 10.49 -19.01 -20.45
CA LEU A 538 10.17 -20.44 -20.52
C LEU A 538 11.08 -21.16 -21.52
N GLU A 539 11.33 -20.59 -22.70
CA GLU A 539 12.22 -21.22 -23.67
C GLU A 539 13.68 -21.26 -23.20
N LYS A 540 14.17 -20.23 -22.49
CA LYS A 540 15.52 -20.19 -21.94
C LYS A 540 15.74 -21.29 -20.91
N HIS A 541 14.85 -21.37 -19.92
CA HIS A 541 15.06 -22.21 -18.75
C HIS A 541 14.46 -23.62 -18.86
N VAL A 542 13.43 -23.83 -19.69
CA VAL A 542 12.83 -25.15 -19.92
C VAL A 542 13.48 -25.85 -21.12
N LEU A 543 13.74 -25.12 -22.21
CA LEU A 543 14.28 -25.72 -23.44
C LEU A 543 15.80 -25.55 -23.57
N GLY A 544 16.43 -24.74 -22.70
CA GLY A 544 17.86 -24.45 -22.79
C GLY A 544 18.24 -23.59 -23.98
N ARG A 545 17.30 -22.80 -24.54
CA ARG A 545 17.61 -21.88 -25.64
C ARG A 545 18.45 -20.71 -25.15
N ASP A 546 19.40 -20.29 -25.98
CA ASP A 546 20.27 -19.15 -25.68
C ASP A 546 19.57 -17.82 -25.97
N HIS A 547 18.48 -17.55 -25.23
CA HIS A 547 17.83 -16.25 -25.25
C HIS A 547 18.61 -15.27 -24.40
N PHE A 548 18.88 -14.08 -24.97
CA PHE A 548 19.41 -12.97 -24.20
C PHE A 548 18.45 -12.58 -23.08
N TRP A 549 18.99 -12.49 -21.87
CA TRP A 549 18.34 -11.94 -20.70
C TRP A 549 19.37 -11.10 -19.94
N PRO A 550 19.13 -9.81 -19.70
CA PRO A 550 20.10 -8.93 -19.06
C PRO A 550 20.29 -9.30 -17.58
N GLU A 551 21.43 -8.95 -17.00
CA GLU A 551 21.54 -8.89 -15.55
C GLU A 551 20.68 -7.74 -15.00
N ARG A 552 20.19 -7.88 -13.76
CA ARG A 552 19.38 -6.88 -13.06
C ARG A 552 20.05 -5.49 -13.14
N PRO A 553 19.32 -4.43 -13.53
CA PRO A 553 19.86 -3.07 -13.51
C PRO A 553 20.01 -2.58 -12.06
N GLU A 554 21.02 -1.76 -11.80
CA GLU A 554 21.16 -1.06 -10.52
C GLU A 554 20.34 0.24 -10.56
N SER A 555 19.60 0.54 -9.49
CA SER A 555 18.90 1.82 -9.31
C SER A 555 19.12 2.37 -7.91
N GLU A 556 19.04 3.70 -7.78
CA GLU A 556 19.00 4.39 -6.50
C GLU A 556 18.44 5.81 -6.68
N ILE A 557 17.66 6.30 -5.71
CA ILE A 557 17.35 7.73 -5.61
C ILE A 557 18.38 8.43 -4.73
N ARG A 558 19.07 9.43 -5.30
CA ARG A 558 20.09 10.25 -4.62
C ARG A 558 19.77 11.72 -4.76
N LEU A 559 20.37 12.55 -3.91
CA LEU A 559 20.20 14.00 -4.01
C LEU A 559 21.08 14.57 -5.15
N GLY A 560 20.45 15.21 -6.13
CA GLY A 560 21.16 15.91 -7.21
C GLY A 560 21.79 17.22 -6.74
N ALA A 561 22.76 17.74 -7.50
CA ALA A 561 23.52 18.96 -7.17
C ALA A 561 22.67 20.24 -6.98
N GLY A 562 21.40 20.23 -7.41
CA GLY A 562 20.45 21.33 -7.20
C GLY A 562 19.43 21.08 -6.09
N GLY A 563 19.66 20.11 -5.20
CA GLY A 563 18.73 19.73 -4.13
C GLY A 563 17.47 18.99 -4.60
N VAL A 564 17.34 18.70 -5.90
CA VAL A 564 16.23 17.91 -6.44
C VAL A 564 16.63 16.43 -6.40
N PRO A 565 15.80 15.51 -5.86
CA PRO A 565 16.09 14.09 -5.93
C PRO A 565 16.22 13.60 -7.38
N GLU A 566 17.10 12.65 -7.62
CA GLU A 566 17.38 12.07 -8.93
C GLU A 566 17.37 10.54 -8.83
N LEU A 567 16.64 9.87 -9.73
CA LEU A 567 16.84 8.44 -9.95
C LEU A 567 18.09 8.25 -10.83
N HIS A 568 19.06 7.49 -10.33
CA HIS A 568 20.22 7.03 -11.07
C HIS A 568 20.02 5.56 -11.42
N LEU A 569 19.96 5.25 -12.71
CA LEU A 569 19.72 3.90 -13.22
C LEU A 569 20.89 3.45 -14.09
N THR A 570 21.51 2.32 -13.76
CA THR A 570 22.64 1.73 -14.50
C THR A 570 22.29 0.32 -14.99
N PRO A 571 21.81 0.17 -16.23
CA PRO A 571 21.54 -1.13 -16.84
C PRO A 571 22.84 -1.88 -17.19
N SER A 572 22.81 -3.20 -17.11
CA SER A 572 23.95 -4.09 -17.43
C SER A 572 24.31 -4.11 -18.93
N ASN A 573 23.33 -3.94 -19.82
CA ASN A 573 23.52 -3.97 -21.28
C ASN A 573 22.97 -2.71 -21.97
N PRO A 574 23.57 -1.53 -21.72
CA PRO A 574 22.99 -0.24 -22.11
C PRO A 574 22.85 -0.03 -23.62
N ASP A 575 23.68 -0.69 -24.42
CA ASP A 575 23.69 -0.54 -25.88
C ASP A 575 22.64 -1.40 -26.61
N ARG A 576 21.99 -2.32 -25.89
CA ARG A 576 20.88 -3.15 -26.41
C ARG A 576 19.50 -2.62 -26.05
N ILE A 577 19.43 -1.51 -25.32
CA ILE A 577 18.18 -0.90 -24.88
C ILE A 577 17.48 -0.29 -26.10
N LYS A 578 16.26 -0.78 -26.35
CA LYS A 578 15.35 -0.28 -27.39
C LYS A 578 14.48 0.85 -26.87
N GLU A 579 13.97 0.72 -25.65
CA GLU A 579 13.10 1.70 -25.00
C GLU A 579 13.35 1.70 -23.49
N LEU A 580 13.32 2.87 -22.88
CA LEU A 580 13.51 3.05 -21.45
C LEU A 580 12.52 4.09 -20.94
N GLN A 581 11.66 3.66 -20.03
CA GLN A 581 10.68 4.50 -19.36
C GLN A 581 11.05 4.62 -17.89
N ILE A 582 11.14 5.84 -17.36
CA ILE A 582 11.26 6.10 -15.93
C ILE A 582 10.00 6.81 -15.48
N VAL A 583 9.43 6.36 -14.37
CA VAL A 583 8.23 6.94 -13.78
C VAL A 583 8.46 7.38 -12.34
N GLN A 584 7.76 8.44 -11.92
CA GLN A 584 7.71 8.88 -10.52
C GLN A 584 6.28 8.87 -9.96
N CYS A 585 6.14 8.73 -8.65
CA CYS A 585 4.89 8.94 -7.92
C CYS A 585 5.16 9.71 -6.62
N LEU A 586 4.24 10.60 -6.23
CA LEU A 586 4.33 11.37 -4.98
C LEU A 586 3.32 10.87 -3.94
N LYS A 587 3.75 10.76 -2.68
CA LYS A 587 2.92 10.61 -1.46
C LYS A 587 1.63 9.78 -1.62
N MET A 588 1.77 8.49 -1.94
CA MET A 588 0.65 7.54 -1.97
C MET A 588 1.09 6.11 -1.59
N ALA A 589 0.78 5.72 -0.35
CA ALA A 589 1.15 4.41 0.18
C ALA A 589 0.41 3.26 -0.53
N ASN A 590 -0.90 3.43 -0.79
CA ASN A 590 -1.72 2.45 -1.50
C ASN A 590 -1.31 2.37 -2.98
N ASN A 591 -0.71 1.25 -3.37
CA ASN A 591 -0.16 1.04 -4.71
C ASN A 591 -1.21 1.13 -5.83
N ILE A 592 -2.45 0.71 -5.54
CA ILE A 592 -3.57 0.69 -6.50
C ILE A 592 -3.93 2.12 -6.92
N GLU A 593 -3.79 3.07 -6.00
CA GLU A 593 -4.17 4.47 -6.18
C GLU A 593 -3.00 5.37 -6.64
N ARG A 594 -1.80 4.81 -6.84
CA ARG A 594 -0.64 5.60 -7.25
C ARG A 594 -0.84 6.20 -8.64
N TYR A 595 -0.62 7.49 -8.77
CA TYR A 595 -0.49 8.12 -10.07
C TYR A 595 0.98 8.20 -10.48
N TRP A 596 1.33 7.51 -11.56
CA TRP A 596 2.68 7.50 -12.11
C TRP A 596 2.83 8.60 -13.17
N ARG A 597 3.85 9.44 -13.05
CA ARG A 597 4.24 10.44 -14.06
C ARG A 597 5.48 9.95 -14.81
N ASP A 598 5.54 10.16 -16.12
CA ASP A 598 6.78 9.91 -16.86
C ASP A 598 7.76 11.04 -16.55
N VAL A 599 9.01 10.68 -16.26
CA VAL A 599 10.11 11.62 -16.08
C VAL A 599 11.13 11.39 -17.19
N LYS A 600 11.67 12.48 -17.75
CA LYS A 600 12.64 12.39 -18.85
C LYS A 600 14.03 12.10 -18.28
N PRO A 601 14.65 10.96 -18.60
CA PRO A 601 16.01 10.69 -18.19
C PRO A 601 17.03 11.33 -19.15
N VAL A 602 18.22 11.60 -18.64
CA VAL A 602 19.40 12.01 -19.41
C VAL A 602 20.45 10.91 -19.28
N ARG A 603 20.91 10.35 -20.41
CA ARG A 603 22.00 9.35 -20.43
C ARG A 603 23.34 10.05 -20.20
N LYS A 604 24.11 9.57 -19.22
CA LYS A 604 25.50 9.93 -18.93
C LYS A 604 26.34 8.64 -18.88
N GLY A 605 27.03 8.34 -19.99
CA GLY A 605 27.72 7.06 -20.15
C GLY A 605 26.72 5.89 -20.13
N ASN A 606 26.87 5.00 -19.14
CA ASN A 606 26.01 3.83 -18.94
C ASN A 606 24.87 4.08 -17.94
N THR A 607 24.76 5.29 -17.39
CA THR A 607 23.75 5.64 -16.38
C THR A 607 22.72 6.59 -16.97
N TRP A 608 21.45 6.36 -16.68
CA TRP A 608 20.34 7.27 -16.97
C TRP A 608 19.98 7.99 -15.68
N ILE A 609 19.93 9.32 -15.74
CA ILE A 609 19.61 10.16 -14.59
C ILE A 609 18.29 10.89 -14.87
N ALA A 610 17.29 10.69 -14.02
CA ALA A 610 16.01 11.39 -14.10
C ALA A 610 15.76 12.23 -12.85
N LYS A 611 15.45 13.52 -13.04
CA LYS A 611 15.05 14.40 -11.93
C LYS A 611 13.64 14.05 -11.47
N LEU A 612 13.47 13.99 -10.15
CA LEU A 612 12.23 13.65 -9.47
C LEU A 612 11.73 14.86 -8.66
N PRO A 613 11.13 15.87 -9.30
CA PRO A 613 10.62 17.04 -8.58
C PRO A 613 9.53 16.63 -7.58
N VAL A 614 9.67 17.10 -6.34
CA VAL A 614 8.77 16.84 -5.22
C VAL A 614 8.09 18.12 -4.74
N MET A 615 6.92 17.99 -4.10
CA MET A 615 6.17 19.11 -3.52
C MET A 615 6.43 19.28 -2.02
N ASN A 616 6.80 18.20 -1.33
CA ASN A 616 7.15 18.16 0.08
C ASN A 616 8.36 17.25 0.24
N VAL A 617 9.37 17.70 0.97
CA VAL A 617 10.61 16.95 1.18
C VAL A 617 10.49 15.92 2.29
N ASP A 618 9.47 16.01 3.13
CA ASP A 618 9.20 15.08 4.25
C ASP A 618 8.20 13.97 3.85
N GLU A 619 7.90 13.85 2.56
CA GLU A 619 7.00 12.84 2.01
C GLU A 619 7.72 11.94 1.02
N TYR A 620 7.26 10.69 0.91
CA TYR A 620 7.84 9.76 -0.05
C TYR A 620 7.72 10.24 -1.50
N VAL A 621 8.85 10.12 -2.21
CA VAL A 621 8.90 10.01 -3.67
C VAL A 621 9.24 8.57 -4.03
N PHE A 622 8.49 8.03 -4.99
CA PHE A 622 8.71 6.69 -5.54
C PHE A 622 9.18 6.78 -6.98
N SER A 623 10.08 5.89 -7.39
CA SER A 623 10.47 5.78 -8.79
C SER A 623 10.95 4.38 -9.15
N TYR A 624 10.72 3.99 -10.39
CA TYR A 624 11.34 2.81 -10.98
C TYR A 624 11.39 3.00 -12.50
N ALA A 625 12.14 2.12 -13.17
CA ALA A 625 12.26 2.09 -14.61
C ALA A 625 11.70 0.80 -15.23
N SER A 626 11.23 0.89 -16.46
CA SER A 626 10.93 -0.24 -17.34
C SER A 626 11.87 -0.18 -18.54
N ILE A 627 12.60 -1.25 -18.80
CA ILE A 627 13.67 -1.31 -19.79
C ILE A 627 13.33 -2.42 -20.79
N ARG A 628 13.10 -2.04 -22.05
CA ARG A 628 12.89 -2.96 -23.18
C ARG A 628 14.18 -3.08 -23.97
N TYR A 629 14.57 -4.31 -24.28
CA TYR A 629 15.73 -4.62 -25.12
C TYR A 629 15.33 -4.97 -26.56
N ASP A 630 16.33 -5.04 -27.44
CA ASP A 630 16.20 -5.32 -28.87
C ASP A 630 15.47 -6.65 -29.21
N ASN A 631 15.46 -7.63 -28.30
CA ASN A 631 14.76 -8.91 -28.44
C ASN A 631 13.36 -8.93 -27.80
N GLU A 632 12.80 -7.75 -27.48
CA GLU A 632 11.50 -7.57 -26.83
C GLU A 632 11.40 -8.10 -25.39
N CYS A 633 12.52 -8.51 -24.76
CA CYS A 633 12.51 -8.73 -23.32
C CYS A 633 12.36 -7.40 -22.58
N VAL A 634 11.61 -7.42 -21.49
CA VAL A 634 11.40 -6.27 -20.62
C VAL A 634 11.76 -6.68 -19.20
N VAL A 635 12.55 -5.86 -18.53
CA VAL A 635 12.85 -5.97 -17.10
C VAL A 635 12.61 -4.60 -16.46
N SER A 636 12.22 -4.58 -15.19
CA SER A 636 12.08 -3.33 -14.43
C SER A 636 13.32 -3.06 -13.59
N SER A 637 13.61 -1.82 -13.19
CA SER A 637 14.52 -1.59 -12.06
C SER A 637 13.90 -2.00 -10.74
N ASP A 638 14.67 -1.92 -9.67
CA ASP A 638 14.11 -2.01 -8.33
C ASP A 638 13.21 -0.80 -8.07
N PHE A 639 12.29 -0.98 -7.12
CA PHE A 639 11.34 0.03 -6.69
C PHE A 639 11.99 0.93 -5.65
N GLU A 640 12.37 2.13 -6.07
CA GLU A 640 12.99 3.10 -5.18
C GLU A 640 11.95 3.94 -4.45
N ALA A 641 12.16 4.13 -3.14
CA ALA A 641 11.31 4.91 -2.26
C ALA A 641 12.17 5.67 -1.25
N VAL A 642 12.13 7.00 -1.26
CA VAL A 642 12.88 7.83 -0.31
C VAL A 642 12.04 8.99 0.21
N ILE A 643 12.33 9.44 1.43
CA ILE A 643 11.90 10.74 1.93
C ILE A 643 13.06 11.72 1.63
N PRO A 644 12.88 12.70 0.72
CA PRO A 644 13.96 13.58 0.28
C PRO A 644 14.78 14.24 1.39
N SER A 645 14.15 14.67 2.49
CA SER A 645 14.85 15.29 3.63
C SER A 645 15.77 14.33 4.39
N GLN A 646 15.57 13.01 4.24
CA GLN A 646 16.44 11.99 4.86
C GLN A 646 17.71 11.70 4.07
N ILE A 647 17.82 12.21 2.83
CA ILE A 647 18.99 11.99 1.95
C ILE A 647 19.80 13.29 1.70
N GLY A 648 19.56 14.34 2.48
CA GLY A 648 20.30 15.60 2.48
C GLY A 648 19.42 16.85 2.40
N ASP A 649 20.02 17.99 2.04
CA ASP A 649 19.35 19.30 1.92
C ASP A 649 18.46 19.38 0.65
N ALA A 650 17.38 18.61 0.65
CA ALA A 650 16.45 18.54 -0.47
C ALA A 650 15.58 19.80 -0.62
N LEU A 651 15.19 20.08 -1.86
CA LEU A 651 14.33 21.21 -2.24
C LEU A 651 13.04 20.71 -2.88
N ALA A 652 11.92 21.21 -2.38
CA ALA A 652 10.62 21.06 -3.03
C ALA A 652 10.52 21.99 -4.24
N THR A 653 10.73 21.45 -5.44
CA THR A 653 10.69 22.21 -6.69
C THR A 653 9.41 22.05 -7.50
N ASP A 654 8.56 21.08 -7.16
CA ASP A 654 7.24 20.92 -7.78
C ASP A 654 6.18 21.78 -7.08
N LYS A 655 5.15 22.18 -7.83
CA LYS A 655 4.08 23.04 -7.34
C LYS A 655 2.72 22.52 -7.77
N LYS A 656 1.71 22.83 -6.97
CA LYS A 656 0.30 22.56 -7.29
C LYS A 656 -0.07 23.28 -8.59
N ALA A 657 -0.97 22.67 -9.35
CA ALA A 657 -1.49 23.23 -10.59
C ALA A 657 -3.02 23.19 -10.58
N ASP A 658 -3.62 24.37 -10.73
CA ASP A 658 -5.08 24.50 -10.88
C ASP A 658 -5.52 24.18 -12.31
N GLU A 659 -4.64 24.46 -13.29
CA GLU A 659 -4.78 23.95 -14.65
C GLU A 659 -4.44 22.46 -14.69
N LEU A 660 -5.41 21.66 -15.12
CA LEU A 660 -5.26 20.23 -15.25
C LEU A 660 -4.73 19.93 -16.65
N PRO A 661 -3.65 19.15 -16.79
CA PRO A 661 -3.15 18.78 -18.11
C PRO A 661 -4.26 18.06 -18.86
N GLY A 662 -4.76 18.71 -19.92
CA GLY A 662 -5.61 18.09 -20.91
C GLY A 662 -4.80 17.15 -21.79
N GLY A 663 -5.46 16.19 -22.42
CA GLY A 663 -4.82 15.34 -23.42
C GLY A 663 -5.07 13.85 -23.22
N ALA A 664 -5.04 13.13 -24.33
CA ALA A 664 -5.43 11.72 -24.37
C ALA A 664 -4.51 10.78 -23.56
N ASP A 665 -3.27 11.19 -23.26
CA ASP A 665 -2.34 10.42 -22.43
C ASP A 665 -2.75 10.39 -20.95
N ARG A 666 -3.60 11.33 -20.51
CA ARG A 666 -4.12 11.44 -19.14
C ARG A 666 -5.48 10.75 -18.94
N TRP A 667 -6.08 10.26 -20.02
CA TRP A 667 -7.43 9.73 -20.04
C TRP A 667 -7.47 8.34 -20.69
N SER A 668 -8.12 7.37 -20.04
CA SER A 668 -8.24 6.02 -20.60
C SER A 668 -9.12 6.01 -21.85
N HIS A 669 -8.81 5.18 -22.85
CA HIS A 669 -9.61 5.06 -24.07
C HIS A 669 -9.87 6.44 -24.71
N ALA A 670 -8.84 7.27 -24.81
CA ALA A 670 -8.91 8.58 -25.46
C ALA A 670 -7.87 8.69 -26.58
N ALA A 671 -8.14 9.55 -27.55
CA ALA A 671 -7.19 9.95 -28.58
C ALA A 671 -7.11 11.49 -28.65
N PRO A 672 -5.94 12.07 -29.00
CA PRO A 672 -5.82 13.51 -29.20
C PRO A 672 -6.81 13.98 -30.27
N ALA A 673 -7.43 15.13 -30.04
CA ALA A 673 -8.37 15.71 -30.99
C ALA A 673 -8.24 17.23 -30.98
N GLU A 674 -8.31 17.84 -32.16
CA GLU A 674 -8.40 19.28 -32.32
C GLU A 674 -9.83 19.64 -32.69
N GLY A 675 -10.47 20.52 -31.91
CA GLY A 675 -11.78 21.06 -32.24
C GLY A 675 -11.69 22.26 -33.17
N ILE A 676 -12.83 22.91 -33.43
CA ILE A 676 -12.86 24.17 -34.18
C ILE A 676 -12.03 25.24 -33.44
N GLY A 677 -11.34 26.10 -34.19
CA GLY A 677 -10.57 27.22 -33.63
C GLY A 677 -9.20 26.86 -33.05
N GLY A 678 -8.69 25.65 -33.30
CA GLY A 678 -7.34 25.23 -32.88
C GLY A 678 -7.22 24.81 -31.41
N ILE A 679 -8.33 24.71 -30.68
CA ILE A 679 -8.33 24.22 -29.31
C ILE A 679 -8.03 22.72 -29.31
N THR A 680 -6.89 22.36 -28.73
CA THR A 680 -6.45 20.98 -28.60
C THR A 680 -7.07 20.37 -27.34
N GLY A 681 -7.66 19.20 -27.50
CA GLY A 681 -8.26 18.43 -26.43
C GLY A 681 -8.11 16.93 -26.67
N PHE A 682 -9.09 16.15 -26.22
CA PHE A 682 -9.16 14.72 -26.51
C PHE A 682 -10.57 14.27 -26.79
N ARG A 683 -10.67 13.16 -27.52
CA ARG A 683 -11.91 12.47 -27.83
C ARG A 683 -11.88 11.06 -27.23
N PRO A 684 -12.91 10.65 -26.48
CA PRO A 684 -13.09 9.25 -26.09
C PRO A 684 -13.25 8.35 -27.33
N ILE A 685 -12.57 7.21 -27.36
CA ILE A 685 -12.59 6.25 -28.50
C ILE A 685 -13.33 4.95 -28.19
N ASP A 686 -13.85 4.79 -26.97
CA ASP A 686 -14.65 3.62 -26.57
C ASP A 686 -16.02 4.06 -26.07
N ASN A 687 -17.05 3.91 -26.92
CA ASN A 687 -18.42 4.27 -26.57
C ASN A 687 -19.07 3.32 -25.54
N ARG A 688 -18.44 2.20 -25.18
CA ARG A 688 -18.99 1.31 -24.16
C ARG A 688 -18.38 1.61 -22.80
N ARG A 689 -17.08 1.84 -22.74
CA ARG A 689 -16.34 2.06 -21.50
C ARG A 689 -16.30 3.53 -21.10
N GLY A 690 -16.43 4.44 -22.06
CA GLY A 690 -16.20 5.86 -21.85
C GLY A 690 -14.72 6.15 -21.61
N THR A 691 -14.44 7.14 -20.78
CA THR A 691 -13.09 7.58 -20.45
C THR A 691 -12.95 7.93 -18.97
N LYS A 692 -11.76 7.79 -18.39
CA LYS A 692 -11.46 8.15 -16.99
C LYS A 692 -10.02 8.65 -16.83
N SER A 693 -9.80 9.49 -15.82
CA SER A 693 -8.49 9.97 -15.40
C SER A 693 -8.28 9.78 -13.89
N GLU A 694 -7.07 9.35 -13.53
CA GLU A 694 -6.64 9.13 -12.14
C GLU A 694 -5.64 10.18 -11.66
N GLN A 695 -5.40 11.22 -12.48
CA GLN A 695 -4.41 12.27 -12.20
C GLN A 695 -4.66 13.03 -10.90
N PHE A 696 -5.90 13.03 -10.41
CA PHE A 696 -6.31 13.68 -9.15
C PHE A 696 -5.79 12.95 -7.89
N SER A 697 -5.33 11.71 -8.05
CA SER A 697 -4.62 11.00 -6.98
C SER A 697 -3.27 11.67 -6.68
N ASP A 698 -2.69 12.34 -7.68
CA ASP A 698 -1.45 13.09 -7.55
C ASP A 698 -1.67 14.42 -6.83
N PRO A 699 -0.92 14.73 -5.76
CA PRO A 699 -1.03 16.00 -5.02
C PRO A 699 -0.94 17.26 -5.89
N LYS A 700 -0.26 17.20 -7.05
CA LYS A 700 -0.12 18.34 -7.97
C LYS A 700 -1.44 18.75 -8.61
N TRP A 701 -2.26 17.78 -9.00
CA TRP A 701 -3.52 17.99 -9.73
C TRP A 701 -4.76 17.67 -8.89
N ARG A 702 -4.58 17.30 -7.63
CA ARG A 702 -5.67 17.15 -6.68
C ARG A 702 -6.38 18.49 -6.48
N ALA A 703 -7.70 18.45 -6.41
CA ALA A 703 -8.50 19.65 -6.20
C ALA A 703 -8.06 20.39 -4.92
N PRO A 704 -7.97 21.72 -4.94
CA PRO A 704 -8.05 22.52 -3.71
C PRO A 704 -9.31 22.18 -2.93
N ALA A 705 -9.26 22.42 -1.62
CA ALA A 705 -10.47 22.41 -0.82
C ALA A 705 -11.45 23.45 -1.39
N ASP A 706 -12.69 23.03 -1.55
CA ASP A 706 -13.79 23.89 -2.02
C ASP A 706 -13.56 24.41 -3.44
N ALA A 707 -12.90 23.62 -4.29
CA ALA A 707 -12.81 23.89 -5.71
C ALA A 707 -13.89 23.14 -6.49
N ASP A 708 -14.30 23.70 -7.62
CA ASP A 708 -15.21 23.10 -8.59
C ASP A 708 -14.47 22.66 -9.85
N LEU A 709 -14.96 21.59 -10.47
CA LEU A 709 -14.38 21.06 -11.71
C LEU A 709 -14.95 21.81 -12.91
N SER A 710 -14.12 22.55 -13.64
CA SER A 710 -14.52 23.19 -14.89
C SER A 710 -13.80 22.59 -16.08
N PHE A 711 -14.49 22.47 -17.22
CA PHE A 711 -13.94 21.97 -18.47
C PHE A 711 -14.68 22.53 -19.68
N LYS A 712 -14.04 22.48 -20.84
CA LYS A 712 -14.67 22.77 -22.13
C LYS A 712 -15.08 21.50 -22.86
N PHE A 713 -16.14 21.60 -23.64
CA PHE A 713 -16.56 20.55 -24.55
C PHE A 713 -17.05 21.10 -25.89
N TYR A 714 -16.92 20.28 -26.93
CA TYR A 714 -17.42 20.56 -28.26
C TYR A 714 -18.16 19.32 -28.79
N CYS A 715 -19.41 19.52 -29.24
CA CYS A 715 -20.22 18.49 -29.86
C CYS A 715 -21.31 19.14 -30.72
N THR A 716 -21.52 18.64 -31.95
CA THR A 716 -22.54 19.14 -32.88
C THR A 716 -23.87 18.40 -32.79
N GLN A 717 -23.98 17.44 -31.85
CA GLN A 717 -25.20 16.65 -31.61
C GLN A 717 -25.39 16.51 -30.11
N PRO A 718 -26.62 16.64 -29.59
CA PRO A 718 -26.85 16.54 -28.16
C PRO A 718 -26.47 15.13 -27.67
N GLN A 719 -25.76 15.06 -26.55
CA GLN A 719 -25.42 13.81 -25.85
C GLN A 719 -25.80 13.93 -24.38
N THR A 720 -26.15 12.81 -23.74
CA THR A 720 -26.26 12.74 -22.29
C THR A 720 -25.18 11.80 -21.77
N LEU A 721 -24.31 12.32 -20.91
CA LEU A 721 -23.21 11.57 -20.32
C LEU A 721 -23.44 11.38 -18.81
N ILE A 722 -22.76 10.41 -18.23
CA ILE A 722 -22.69 10.21 -16.79
C ILE A 722 -21.28 10.60 -16.37
N LEU A 723 -21.16 11.70 -15.62
CA LEU A 723 -19.95 12.07 -14.92
C LEU A 723 -19.85 11.23 -13.64
N THR A 724 -18.68 10.68 -13.36
CA THR A 724 -18.42 9.83 -12.21
C THR A 724 -17.19 10.32 -11.44
N ALA A 725 -17.25 10.26 -10.11
CA ALA A 725 -16.14 10.55 -9.21
C ALA A 725 -15.91 9.37 -8.26
N ASN A 726 -14.65 8.93 -8.15
CA ASN A 726 -14.21 7.73 -7.40
C ASN A 726 -15.01 6.45 -7.73
N GLY A 727 -15.69 6.41 -8.88
CA GLY A 727 -16.60 5.33 -9.26
C GLY A 727 -17.83 5.14 -8.36
N ARG A 728 -18.04 6.00 -7.35
CA ARG A 728 -19.12 5.89 -6.36
C ARG A 728 -20.17 6.99 -6.50
N PHE A 729 -19.74 8.21 -6.85
CA PHE A 729 -20.61 9.35 -7.03
C PHE A 729 -20.81 9.61 -8.50
N ALA A 730 -22.03 9.98 -8.91
CA ALA A 730 -22.34 10.25 -10.29
C ALA A 730 -23.38 11.36 -10.46
N MET A 731 -23.41 11.97 -11.64
CA MET A 731 -24.51 12.80 -12.11
C MET A 731 -24.66 12.68 -13.63
N ASP A 732 -25.86 12.97 -14.12
CA ASP A 732 -26.08 13.15 -15.56
C ASP A 732 -25.56 14.54 -15.98
N VAL A 733 -24.90 14.57 -17.13
CA VAL A 733 -24.37 15.79 -17.77
C VAL A 733 -24.94 15.88 -19.17
N GLU A 734 -25.70 16.95 -19.42
CA GLU A 734 -26.26 17.25 -20.74
C GLU A 734 -25.23 18.01 -21.57
N ILE A 735 -24.78 17.38 -22.66
CA ILE A 735 -23.89 17.98 -23.66
C ILE A 735 -24.78 18.53 -24.77
N THR A 736 -24.90 19.85 -24.81
CA THR A 736 -25.68 20.58 -25.80
C THR A 736 -24.98 20.62 -27.16
N ALA A 737 -25.76 20.54 -28.25
CA ALA A 737 -25.24 20.71 -29.60
C ALA A 737 -24.89 22.18 -29.87
N SER A 738 -23.67 22.42 -30.36
CA SER A 738 -23.22 23.73 -30.81
C SER A 738 -22.11 23.58 -31.84
N ASP A 739 -22.01 24.56 -32.74
CA ASP A 739 -20.85 24.73 -33.62
C ASP A 739 -19.70 25.48 -32.92
N GLU A 740 -19.92 25.95 -31.69
CA GLU A 740 -18.95 26.65 -30.84
C GLU A 740 -18.55 25.81 -29.62
N TRP A 741 -17.37 26.10 -29.06
CA TRP A 741 -16.95 25.53 -27.79
C TRP A 741 -17.82 26.01 -26.63
N GLN A 742 -18.15 25.10 -25.74
CA GLN A 742 -18.95 25.37 -24.55
C GLN A 742 -18.14 25.05 -23.30
N SER A 743 -18.46 25.69 -22.19
CA SER A 743 -17.82 25.47 -20.89
C SER A 743 -18.84 24.98 -19.89
N MET A 744 -18.40 24.13 -18.96
CA MET A 744 -19.19 23.64 -17.85
C MET A 744 -18.39 23.75 -16.57
N THR A 745 -19.08 23.99 -15.46
CA THR A 745 -18.51 23.92 -14.11
C THR A 745 -19.41 23.01 -13.28
N ILE A 746 -18.80 22.04 -12.60
CA ILE A 746 -19.50 21.04 -11.79
C ILE A 746 -19.10 21.22 -10.33
N HIS A 747 -20.10 21.46 -9.50
CA HIS A 747 -19.97 21.53 -8.06
C HIS A 747 -20.01 20.13 -7.44
N ALA A 748 -19.23 19.92 -6.38
CA ALA A 748 -19.14 18.61 -5.72
C ALA A 748 -20.54 18.09 -5.31
N GLY A 749 -21.37 18.95 -4.71
CA GLY A 749 -22.71 18.60 -4.23
C GLY A 749 -23.72 18.17 -5.31
N GLN A 750 -23.40 18.32 -6.60
CA GLN A 750 -24.23 17.84 -7.70
C GLN A 750 -24.07 16.32 -7.94
N LEU A 751 -22.96 15.72 -7.49
CA LEU A 751 -22.74 14.29 -7.62
C LEU A 751 -23.28 13.56 -6.38
N MET A 752 -23.94 12.43 -6.61
CA MET A 752 -24.58 11.65 -5.55
C MET A 752 -24.27 10.15 -5.72
N ASN A 753 -24.18 9.41 -4.62
CA ASN A 753 -24.10 7.95 -4.65
C ASN A 753 -25.52 7.32 -4.68
N PRO A 754 -25.65 6.00 -4.91
CA PRO A 754 -26.96 5.33 -4.93
C PRO A 754 -27.74 5.42 -3.61
N GLU A 755 -27.07 5.73 -2.50
CA GLU A 755 -27.68 5.90 -1.17
C GLU A 755 -28.18 7.33 -0.89
N GLY A 756 -28.06 8.26 -1.83
CA GLY A 756 -28.52 9.65 -1.66
C GLY A 756 -27.50 10.61 -1.04
N VAL A 757 -26.30 10.14 -0.72
CA VAL A 757 -25.21 10.94 -0.15
C VAL A 757 -24.52 11.73 -1.26
N VAL A 758 -24.46 13.05 -1.08
CA VAL A 758 -23.76 13.95 -2.00
C VAL A 758 -22.24 13.90 -1.80
N LEU A 759 -21.48 14.14 -2.86
CA LEU A 759 -20.04 14.33 -2.76
C LEU A 759 -19.76 15.64 -2.03
N GLY A 760 -19.05 15.56 -0.90
CA GLY A 760 -18.74 16.72 -0.07
C GLY A 760 -17.77 17.69 -0.74
N ASN A 761 -16.62 17.19 -1.22
CA ASN A 761 -15.57 18.02 -1.81
C ASN A 761 -14.87 17.31 -2.97
N TRP A 762 -14.44 18.06 -3.98
CA TRP A 762 -13.60 17.54 -5.05
C TRP A 762 -12.19 17.16 -4.55
N SER A 763 -11.72 17.70 -3.40
CA SER A 763 -10.42 17.35 -2.81
C SER A 763 -10.30 15.88 -2.40
N ASP A 764 -11.44 15.21 -2.20
CA ASP A 764 -11.52 13.78 -1.84
C ASP A 764 -11.53 12.87 -3.09
N VAL A 765 -11.57 13.47 -4.28
CA VAL A 765 -11.67 12.75 -5.55
C VAL A 765 -10.29 12.42 -6.09
N LYS A 766 -10.06 11.13 -6.32
CA LYS A 766 -8.85 10.54 -6.88
C LYS A 766 -9.02 10.15 -8.34
N ASN A 767 -10.26 9.88 -8.75
CA ASN A 767 -10.62 9.47 -10.11
C ASN A 767 -11.86 10.22 -10.61
N VAL A 768 -11.80 10.70 -11.86
CA VAL A 768 -12.95 11.26 -12.58
C VAL A 768 -13.14 10.51 -13.89
N GLY A 769 -14.39 10.23 -14.27
CA GLY A 769 -14.68 9.59 -15.55
C GLY A 769 -16.01 10.00 -16.15
N PHE A 770 -16.11 9.87 -17.48
CA PHE A 770 -17.32 10.11 -18.26
C PHE A 770 -17.73 8.82 -18.96
N LYS A 771 -19.02 8.49 -18.88
CA LYS A 771 -19.63 7.35 -19.59
C LYS A 771 -20.82 7.81 -20.42
N PRO A 772 -21.12 7.19 -21.56
CA PRO A 772 -22.34 7.49 -22.29
C PRO A 772 -23.55 6.89 -21.57
N LYS A 773 -24.64 7.66 -21.50
CA LYS A 773 -25.95 7.13 -21.15
C LYS A 773 -26.51 6.32 -22.31
N ALA A 774 -27.46 5.42 -22.05
CA ALA A 774 -28.09 4.63 -23.09
C ALA A 774 -28.65 5.52 -24.22
N GLY A 775 -28.29 5.24 -25.47
CA GLY A 775 -28.67 6.05 -26.64
C GLY A 775 -27.73 7.21 -26.99
N SER A 776 -26.74 7.51 -26.14
CA SER A 776 -25.70 8.51 -26.43
C SER A 776 -24.43 7.91 -27.03
N ASP A 777 -23.63 8.75 -27.68
CA ASP A 777 -22.35 8.44 -28.28
C ASP A 777 -21.27 9.42 -27.80
N ILE A 778 -20.54 9.03 -26.76
CA ILE A 778 -19.48 9.86 -26.16
C ILE A 778 -18.32 10.10 -27.14
N THR A 779 -18.16 9.26 -28.18
CA THR A 779 -17.09 9.43 -29.16
C THR A 779 -17.29 10.64 -30.07
N LYS A 780 -18.48 11.26 -30.02
CA LYS A 780 -18.78 12.54 -30.70
C LYS A 780 -18.35 13.77 -29.91
N VAL A 781 -18.02 13.61 -28.62
CA VAL A 781 -17.67 14.73 -27.74
C VAL A 781 -16.15 14.92 -27.72
N VAL A 782 -15.70 16.16 -27.87
CA VAL A 782 -14.31 16.55 -27.63
C VAL A 782 -14.25 17.32 -26.32
N PHE A 783 -13.37 16.94 -25.40
CA PHE A 783 -13.15 17.65 -24.14
C PHE A 783 -11.81 18.39 -24.14
N ALA A 784 -11.76 19.55 -23.48
CA ALA A 784 -10.56 20.37 -23.36
C ALA A 784 -10.58 21.20 -22.06
N ASP A 785 -9.48 21.89 -21.76
CA ASP A 785 -9.37 22.94 -20.72
C ASP A 785 -9.96 22.56 -19.34
N PHE A 786 -9.58 21.39 -18.83
CA PHE A 786 -9.92 21.00 -17.46
C PHE A 786 -9.17 21.88 -16.46
N GLN A 787 -9.87 22.36 -15.44
CA GLN A 787 -9.31 23.24 -14.40
C GLN A 787 -10.09 23.12 -13.10
N TRP A 788 -9.40 23.36 -11.99
CA TRP A 788 -10.02 23.64 -10.71
C TRP A 788 -10.32 25.13 -10.60
N LYS A 789 -11.57 25.49 -10.34
CA LYS A 789 -11.97 26.87 -10.04
C LYS A 789 -12.32 26.99 -8.56
N ALA A 790 -12.03 28.14 -7.95
CA ALA A 790 -12.55 28.42 -6.62
C ALA A 790 -14.09 28.31 -6.64
N SER A 791 -14.66 27.60 -5.67
CA SER A 791 -16.12 27.47 -5.61
C SER A 791 -16.76 28.82 -5.32
N SER A 792 -17.98 29.02 -5.84
CA SER A 792 -18.81 30.19 -5.57
C SER A 792 -19.30 30.27 -4.11
N GLY A 793 -18.97 29.30 -3.26
CA GLY A 793 -19.12 29.33 -1.80
C GLY A 793 -20.17 28.35 -1.26
N LYS A 794 -20.44 28.41 0.05
CA LYS A 794 -21.41 27.51 0.74
C LYS A 794 -22.82 27.71 0.19
N VAL A 795 -23.54 26.60 -0.01
CA VAL A 795 -24.94 26.58 -0.44
C VAL A 795 -25.85 26.51 0.80
N PRO A 796 -26.98 27.24 0.84
CA PRO A 796 -27.98 27.11 1.91
C PRO A 796 -28.45 25.66 2.14
N GLU A 797 -28.52 25.24 3.40
CA GLU A 797 -28.91 23.88 3.79
C GLU A 797 -30.42 23.65 3.63
N VAL A 798 -30.81 22.52 3.03
CA VAL A 798 -32.21 22.18 2.78
C VAL A 798 -32.76 21.37 3.95
N ASN A 799 -33.80 21.90 4.59
CA ASN A 799 -34.52 21.23 5.66
C ASN A 799 -35.37 20.06 5.13
N ALA A 800 -35.86 19.22 6.04
CA ALA A 800 -36.68 18.05 5.72
C ALA A 800 -38.00 18.38 4.97
N ASP A 801 -38.45 19.64 5.04
CA ASP A 801 -39.64 20.15 4.33
C ASP A 801 -39.34 20.65 2.91
N GLY A 802 -38.08 20.54 2.45
CA GLY A 802 -37.63 20.97 1.12
C GLY A 802 -37.25 22.44 1.03
N ARG A 803 -37.27 23.19 2.15
CA ARG A 803 -36.93 24.62 2.21
C ARG A 803 -35.52 24.83 2.74
N ALA A 804 -34.75 25.72 2.12
CA ALA A 804 -33.50 26.25 2.64
C ALA A 804 -33.69 27.71 3.05
N TYR A 805 -33.90 27.95 4.34
CA TYR A 805 -34.04 29.30 4.88
C TYR A 805 -32.72 30.06 4.77
N LEU A 806 -32.78 31.33 4.36
CA LEU A 806 -31.60 32.17 4.27
C LEU A 806 -31.22 32.69 5.66
N ASP A 807 -29.94 32.56 6.00
CA ASP A 807 -29.33 33.11 7.21
C ASP A 807 -27.96 33.73 6.88
N GLN A 808 -27.34 34.39 7.84
CA GLN A 808 -25.99 34.96 7.65
C GLN A 808 -24.92 33.90 7.43
N ALA A 809 -25.03 32.72 8.04
CA ALA A 809 -24.01 31.69 7.98
C ALA A 809 -23.91 31.01 6.61
N ALA A 810 -25.02 31.00 5.86
CA ALA A 810 -25.12 30.48 4.50
C ALA A 810 -24.73 31.51 3.43
N ALA A 811 -24.54 32.79 3.78
CA ALA A 811 -24.17 33.82 2.84
C ALA A 811 -22.68 33.72 2.45
N VAL A 812 -22.38 33.92 1.17
CA VAL A 812 -21.01 33.97 0.63
C VAL A 812 -20.43 35.38 0.70
N TYR A 813 -21.30 36.38 0.84
CA TYR A 813 -20.98 37.77 1.15
C TYR A 813 -22.16 38.36 1.93
N CYS A 814 -21.90 39.09 3.01
CA CYS A 814 -22.96 39.63 3.86
C CYS A 814 -22.49 40.92 4.52
N GLU A 815 -22.99 42.06 4.05
CA GLU A 815 -22.64 43.38 4.57
C GLU A 815 -23.90 44.24 4.72
N SER A 816 -23.93 45.04 5.79
CA SER A 816 -24.98 46.03 6.06
C SER A 816 -24.38 47.18 6.87
N HIS A 817 -24.85 48.41 6.65
CA HIS A 817 -24.30 49.60 7.32
C HIS A 817 -24.22 49.47 8.85
N TRP A 818 -25.23 48.85 9.48
CA TRP A 818 -25.22 48.62 10.92
C TRP A 818 -24.98 47.14 11.26
N ARG A 819 -25.90 46.26 10.86
CA ARG A 819 -25.82 44.81 11.10
C ARG A 819 -26.88 44.08 10.31
N VAL A 820 -26.64 42.79 10.13
CA VAL A 820 -27.64 41.80 9.70
C VAL A 820 -28.06 40.98 10.92
N MET A 821 -29.34 40.66 11.02
CA MET A 821 -29.90 39.86 12.12
C MET A 821 -30.74 38.72 11.54
N ASP A 822 -30.45 37.49 11.97
CA ASP A 822 -31.25 36.32 11.62
C ASP A 822 -32.53 36.29 12.47
N ASP A 823 -33.67 36.05 11.82
CA ASP A 823 -35.00 35.91 12.41
C ASP A 823 -35.48 37.09 13.27
N LYS A 824 -34.83 38.25 13.13
CA LYS A 824 -35.12 39.48 13.88
C LYS A 824 -34.88 40.70 13.02
N GLY A 825 -35.66 41.75 13.26
CA GLY A 825 -35.38 43.08 12.72
C GLY A 825 -34.09 43.65 13.29
N VAL A 826 -33.55 44.68 12.64
CA VAL A 826 -32.23 45.27 12.97
C VAL A 826 -32.12 45.70 14.43
N GLU A 827 -33.20 46.09 15.12
CA GLU A 827 -33.15 46.45 16.54
C GLU A 827 -33.15 45.26 17.51
N GLY A 828 -33.25 44.03 17.01
CA GLY A 828 -33.44 42.81 17.81
C GLY A 828 -34.90 42.53 18.19
N LYS A 829 -35.85 43.30 17.64
CA LYS A 829 -37.29 43.04 17.70
C LYS A 829 -37.70 41.99 16.63
N PRO A 830 -38.90 41.40 16.71
CA PRO A 830 -39.42 40.53 15.63
C PRO A 830 -39.43 41.25 14.29
N LEU A 831 -39.18 40.52 13.19
CA LEU A 831 -39.35 41.03 11.83
C LEU A 831 -40.81 41.45 11.65
N SER A 832 -41.07 42.69 11.24
CA SER A 832 -42.45 43.17 11.03
C SER A 832 -42.56 44.02 9.78
N ILE A 833 -43.52 43.71 8.92
CA ILE A 833 -43.78 44.45 7.67
C ILE A 833 -45.30 44.65 7.52
N SER A 834 -45.72 45.89 7.30
CA SER A 834 -47.14 46.26 7.12
C SER A 834 -48.05 45.75 8.25
N GLY A 835 -47.55 45.75 9.48
CA GLY A 835 -48.25 45.31 10.69
C GLY A 835 -48.29 43.80 10.91
N THR A 836 -47.63 43.00 10.08
CA THR A 836 -47.53 41.54 10.22
C THR A 836 -46.15 41.14 10.70
N THR A 837 -46.08 40.30 11.73
CA THR A 837 -44.82 39.78 12.29
C THR A 837 -44.44 38.43 11.69
N TYR A 838 -43.14 38.20 11.48
CA TYR A 838 -42.59 36.98 10.89
C TYR A 838 -41.56 36.31 11.80
N GLU A 839 -41.59 34.98 11.84
CA GLU A 839 -40.68 34.17 12.67
C GLU A 839 -39.31 33.93 12.01
N ARG A 840 -39.24 34.03 10.67
CA ARG A 840 -38.05 33.69 9.88
C ARG A 840 -37.69 34.80 8.91
N GLY A 841 -36.41 35.00 8.64
CA GLY A 841 -35.92 35.95 7.64
C GLY A 841 -34.70 36.74 8.10
N LEU A 842 -34.40 37.84 7.40
CA LEU A 842 -33.23 38.69 7.67
C LEU A 842 -33.63 40.14 7.89
N GLY A 843 -33.20 40.73 9.01
CA GLY A 843 -33.30 42.17 9.26
C GLY A 843 -32.00 42.89 8.89
N VAL A 844 -32.07 43.95 8.09
CA VAL A 844 -30.92 44.69 7.56
C VAL A 844 -31.10 46.21 7.61
N HIS A 845 -30.00 46.95 7.72
CA HIS A 845 -29.98 48.42 7.60
C HIS A 845 -29.36 48.85 6.25
N SER A 846 -29.93 49.87 5.59
CA SER A 846 -29.36 50.43 4.35
C SER A 846 -28.02 51.15 4.59
N ASN A 847 -27.02 51.08 3.71
CA ASN A 847 -26.89 50.21 2.56
C ASN A 847 -26.53 48.78 3.02
N SER A 848 -27.14 47.77 2.38
CA SER A 848 -26.81 46.36 2.60
C SER A 848 -26.74 45.58 1.31
N GLU A 849 -25.87 44.57 1.27
CA GLU A 849 -25.74 43.62 0.17
C GLU A 849 -25.41 42.23 0.73
N ILE A 850 -26.24 41.24 0.43
CA ILE A 850 -26.08 39.85 0.88
C ILE A 850 -26.14 38.93 -0.34
N LYS A 851 -25.17 38.02 -0.50
CA LYS A 851 -25.06 37.07 -1.61
C LYS A 851 -25.12 35.65 -1.12
N TYR A 852 -25.83 34.81 -1.86
CA TYR A 852 -25.97 33.38 -1.64
C TYR A 852 -25.58 32.60 -2.89
N SER A 853 -24.78 31.55 -2.71
CA SER A 853 -24.50 30.60 -3.78
C SER A 853 -25.67 29.65 -3.94
N LEU A 854 -26.21 29.56 -5.15
CA LEU A 854 -27.33 28.68 -5.49
C LEU A 854 -26.86 27.37 -6.14
N ASN A 855 -25.72 27.39 -6.84
CA ASN A 855 -25.11 26.24 -7.53
C ASN A 855 -26.08 25.47 -8.47
N GLY A 856 -27.11 26.15 -8.98
CA GLY A 856 -28.17 25.55 -9.79
C GLY A 856 -29.06 24.54 -9.06
N LEU A 857 -28.99 24.46 -7.73
CA LEU A 857 -29.66 23.43 -6.92
C LEU A 857 -31.11 23.74 -6.56
N PHE A 858 -31.56 24.97 -6.78
CA PHE A 858 -32.88 25.45 -6.35
C PHE A 858 -33.76 25.83 -7.53
N SER A 859 -35.07 25.66 -7.38
CA SER A 859 -36.07 25.99 -8.38
C SER A 859 -36.67 27.39 -8.17
N THR A 860 -36.93 27.78 -6.92
CA THR A 860 -37.63 29.02 -6.58
C THR A 860 -37.04 29.68 -5.33
N PHE A 861 -36.92 31.01 -5.33
CA PHE A 861 -36.67 31.83 -4.15
C PHE A 861 -37.99 32.49 -3.70
N TYR A 862 -38.39 32.24 -2.46
CA TYR A 862 -39.56 32.84 -1.82
C TYR A 862 -39.11 33.90 -0.82
N VAL A 863 -39.75 35.08 -0.83
CA VAL A 863 -39.49 36.14 0.15
C VAL A 863 -40.65 37.13 0.23
N ILE A 864 -40.82 37.74 1.41
CA ILE A 864 -41.69 38.90 1.62
C ILE A 864 -40.78 40.09 1.96
N PRO A 865 -40.37 40.91 0.96
CA PRO A 865 -39.52 42.06 1.21
C PRO A 865 -40.34 43.25 1.67
N GLY A 866 -39.79 44.06 2.58
CA GLY A 866 -40.35 45.37 2.87
C GLY A 866 -39.57 46.17 3.92
N PRO A 867 -39.85 47.47 4.05
CA PRO A 867 -39.36 48.27 5.17
C PRO A 867 -39.86 47.70 6.50
N ASP A 868 -38.99 47.66 7.51
CA ASP A 868 -39.34 47.17 8.84
C ASP A 868 -40.22 48.20 9.58
N ASP A 869 -41.32 47.73 10.19
CA ASP A 869 -42.28 48.60 10.89
C ASP A 869 -41.68 49.35 12.10
N ALA A 870 -40.51 48.92 12.61
CA ALA A 870 -39.85 49.60 13.71
C ALA A 870 -39.38 51.02 13.35
N HIS A 871 -39.25 51.33 12.05
CA HIS A 871 -38.81 52.63 11.56
C HIS A 871 -39.56 53.10 10.31
N HIS A 872 -39.35 54.37 9.94
CA HIS A 872 -40.04 55.03 8.83
C HIS A 872 -39.08 55.64 7.80
N GLY A 873 -37.84 55.16 7.75
CA GLY A 873 -36.83 55.54 6.77
C GLY A 873 -37.29 55.28 5.32
N LEU A 874 -36.67 55.95 4.36
CA LEU A 874 -36.95 55.77 2.94
C LEU A 874 -35.86 54.89 2.36
N LEU A 875 -36.24 53.75 1.79
CA LEU A 875 -35.26 52.79 1.26
C LEU A 875 -35.72 52.20 -0.06
N GLU A 876 -34.81 51.57 -0.78
CA GLU A 876 -35.09 50.78 -1.98
C GLU A 876 -34.47 49.39 -1.85
N MET A 877 -35.28 48.36 -2.07
CA MET A 877 -34.89 46.94 -2.00
C MET A 877 -34.84 46.35 -3.40
N THR A 878 -33.75 45.66 -3.73
CA THR A 878 -33.54 45.01 -5.03
C THR A 878 -33.12 43.55 -4.83
N ILE A 879 -33.66 42.65 -5.67
CA ILE A 879 -33.24 41.24 -5.74
C ILE A 879 -32.62 40.98 -7.11
N LEU A 880 -31.40 40.46 -7.12
CA LEU A 880 -30.67 40.08 -8.32
C LEU A 880 -30.45 38.57 -8.36
N VAL A 881 -30.60 37.97 -9.54
CA VAL A 881 -30.25 36.57 -9.81
C VAL A 881 -29.23 36.57 -10.94
N ASP A 882 -28.05 35.98 -10.69
CA ASP A 882 -26.88 36.04 -11.59
C ASP A 882 -26.57 37.47 -12.08
N GLY A 883 -26.63 38.44 -11.16
CA GLY A 883 -26.40 39.86 -11.45
C GLY A 883 -27.53 40.58 -12.20
N ARG A 884 -28.62 39.89 -12.58
CA ARG A 884 -29.80 40.50 -13.22
C ARG A 884 -30.86 40.85 -12.16
N ALA A 885 -31.24 42.13 -12.08
CA ALA A 885 -32.34 42.56 -11.21
C ALA A 885 -33.68 41.96 -11.69
N LEU A 886 -34.33 41.19 -10.82
CA LEU A 886 -35.64 40.59 -11.05
C LEU A 886 -36.74 41.24 -10.21
N TYR A 887 -36.37 41.98 -9.17
CA TYR A 887 -37.29 42.78 -8.35
C TYR A 887 -36.62 44.09 -7.93
N SER A 888 -37.38 45.18 -7.93
CA SER A 888 -37.11 46.40 -7.17
C SER A 888 -38.41 46.87 -6.52
N SER A 889 -38.35 47.29 -5.26
CA SER A 889 -39.47 47.91 -4.56
C SER A 889 -39.74 49.34 -5.03
N GLY A 890 -38.80 49.96 -5.74
CA GLY A 890 -38.66 51.41 -5.78
C GLY A 890 -38.43 52.00 -4.39
N LYS A 891 -38.50 53.33 -4.28
CA LYS A 891 -38.34 54.04 -3.00
C LYS A 891 -39.61 53.92 -2.16
N VAL A 892 -39.50 53.29 -0.99
CA VAL A 892 -40.63 52.91 -0.15
C VAL A 892 -40.39 53.25 1.33
N ARG A 893 -41.49 53.46 2.08
CA ARG A 893 -41.51 53.60 3.55
C ARG A 893 -42.52 52.62 4.14
N SER A 894 -42.33 52.23 5.39
CA SER A 894 -43.26 51.34 6.11
C SER A 894 -44.71 51.87 6.13
N THR A 895 -44.92 53.18 6.19
CA THR A 895 -46.25 53.80 6.25
C THR A 895 -47.05 53.74 4.95
N THR A 896 -46.39 53.51 3.81
CA THR A 896 -47.02 53.52 2.48
C THR A 896 -46.82 52.21 1.72
N PHE A 897 -46.07 51.27 2.29
CA PHE A 897 -45.73 50.01 1.65
C PHE A 897 -46.75 48.92 1.98
N GLU A 898 -47.16 48.18 0.96
CA GLU A 898 -48.02 47.01 1.08
C GLU A 898 -47.17 45.76 0.82
N ALA A 899 -46.93 44.96 1.86
CA ALA A 899 -46.16 43.72 1.76
C ALA A 899 -46.84 42.72 0.80
N LYS A 900 -46.06 42.18 -0.14
CA LYS A 900 -46.49 41.11 -1.05
C LYS A 900 -45.44 40.01 -1.11
N PRO A 901 -45.83 38.73 -1.02
CA PRO A 901 -44.90 37.63 -1.22
C PRO A 901 -44.43 37.61 -2.67
N LEU A 902 -43.17 37.26 -2.86
CA LEU A 902 -42.53 37.08 -4.15
C LEU A 902 -42.07 35.63 -4.28
N GLU A 903 -42.37 35.04 -5.43
CA GLU A 903 -41.82 33.76 -5.88
C GLU A 903 -40.98 34.01 -7.14
N ILE A 904 -39.66 33.94 -7.00
CA ILE A 904 -38.71 34.26 -8.06
C ILE A 904 -38.11 32.95 -8.58
N PRO A 905 -38.29 32.60 -9.87
CA PRO A 905 -37.65 31.43 -10.46
C PRO A 905 -36.12 31.56 -10.44
N VAL A 906 -35.43 30.56 -9.88
CA VAL A 906 -33.96 30.50 -9.78
C VAL A 906 -33.39 29.18 -10.34
N GLN A 907 -34.19 28.43 -11.08
CA GLN A 907 -33.77 27.17 -11.69
C GLN A 907 -32.51 27.35 -12.55
N GLY A 908 -31.44 26.65 -12.17
CA GLY A 908 -30.14 26.69 -12.86
C GLY A 908 -29.31 27.94 -12.59
N ALA A 909 -29.77 28.87 -11.73
CA ALA A 909 -29.02 30.07 -11.37
C ALA A 909 -27.84 29.75 -10.44
N GLY A 910 -26.77 30.52 -10.57
CA GLY A 910 -25.54 30.38 -9.77
C GLY A 910 -25.57 31.19 -8.47
N GLU A 911 -26.16 32.38 -8.48
CA GLU A 911 -26.11 33.35 -7.39
C GLU A 911 -27.43 34.09 -7.17
N LEU A 912 -27.78 34.34 -5.89
CA LEU A 912 -28.85 35.24 -5.45
C LEU A 912 -28.23 36.40 -4.67
N THR A 913 -28.56 37.64 -5.00
CA THR A 913 -28.14 38.85 -4.27
C THR A 913 -29.34 39.65 -3.78
N LEU A 914 -29.33 40.01 -2.49
CA LEU A 914 -30.31 40.86 -1.81
C LEU A 914 -29.66 42.22 -1.50
N VAL A 915 -30.23 43.31 -2.01
CA VAL A 915 -29.68 44.66 -1.86
C VAL A 915 -30.70 45.59 -1.24
N VAL A 916 -30.27 46.42 -0.29
CA VAL A 916 -31.06 47.55 0.24
C VAL A 916 -30.22 48.81 0.15
N THR A 917 -30.79 49.87 -0.40
CA THR A 917 -30.12 51.18 -0.55
C THR A 917 -30.93 52.29 0.10
N ASP A 918 -30.26 53.37 0.51
CA ASP A 918 -30.88 54.62 0.94
C ASP A 918 -31.78 55.19 -0.17
N GLY A 919 -32.96 55.66 0.21
CA GLY A 919 -33.94 56.32 -0.66
C GLY A 919 -33.53 57.73 -1.10
N GLY A 920 -32.40 58.25 -0.63
CA GLY A 920 -31.80 59.51 -1.03
C GLY A 920 -32.18 60.70 -0.14
N ASP A 921 -32.72 60.44 1.06
CA ASP A 921 -32.91 61.42 2.13
C ASP A 921 -32.03 61.16 3.36
N GLY A 922 -31.10 60.20 3.24
CA GLY A 922 -30.12 59.82 4.24
C GLY A 922 -30.57 58.58 5.03
N GLN A 923 -29.61 57.75 5.40
CA GLN A 923 -29.80 56.40 5.95
C GLN A 923 -30.50 56.28 7.34
N GLY A 924 -31.06 57.37 7.88
CA GLY A 924 -31.60 57.40 9.24
C GLY A 924 -32.91 56.60 9.38
N GLY A 925 -32.83 55.40 9.95
CA GLY A 925 -34.01 54.55 10.19
C GLY A 925 -34.42 53.71 8.97
N ASP A 926 -33.50 53.50 8.03
CA ASP A 926 -33.72 52.68 6.83
C ASP A 926 -33.53 51.19 7.14
N HIS A 927 -34.38 50.66 8.02
CA HIS A 927 -34.40 49.25 8.34
C HIS A 927 -35.34 48.52 7.39
N ALA A 928 -34.88 47.39 6.86
CA ALA A 928 -35.64 46.52 5.98
C ALA A 928 -35.62 45.08 6.48
N SER A 929 -36.65 44.35 6.09
CA SER A 929 -36.85 42.95 6.44
C SER A 929 -37.06 42.12 5.17
N TRP A 930 -36.22 41.10 4.99
CA TRP A 930 -36.42 40.02 4.03
C TRP A 930 -37.13 38.89 4.76
N ALA A 931 -38.45 39.03 4.96
CA ALA A 931 -39.23 38.11 5.78
C ALA A 931 -39.54 36.81 5.04
N ASP A 932 -39.56 35.70 5.80
CA ASP A 932 -39.79 34.32 5.33
C ASP A 932 -38.93 33.94 4.12
N ALA A 933 -37.68 34.42 4.07
CA ALA A 933 -36.79 34.22 2.93
C ALA A 933 -36.25 32.78 2.88
N TYR A 934 -36.64 32.00 1.86
CA TYR A 934 -36.14 30.65 1.65
C TYR A 934 -36.04 30.25 0.17
N LEU A 935 -35.18 29.28 -0.11
CA LEU A 935 -35.05 28.62 -1.40
C LEU A 935 -35.76 27.26 -1.40
N MET A 936 -36.42 26.94 -2.49
CA MET A 936 -37.06 25.63 -2.72
C MET A 936 -36.17 24.79 -3.62
N LYS A 937 -35.96 23.53 -3.24
CA LYS A 937 -35.29 22.55 -4.09
C LYS A 937 -36.25 21.99 -5.13
#